data_AF-A0A820MQR4-F1
#
_entry.id   AF-A0A820MQR4-F1
#
_cell.length_a   1.000
_cell.length_b   1.000
_cell.length_c   1.000
_cell.angle_alpha   90.00
_cell.angle_beta   90.00
_cell.angle_gamma   90.00
#
_symmetry.space_group_name_H-M   'P 1'
#
loop_
_entity.id
_entity.type
_entity.pdbx_description
1 polymer ?
#
loop_
_entity_poly.entity_id
_entity_poly.type
_entity_poly.pdbx_seq_one_letter_code
_entity_poly.pdbx_strand_id
1 'polypeptide(L)'
;MSNPRRLNYHNNNNNHGNARSGRNANYRQHHQQQQQQPNNNEQTNFNSYYSGPQDGGFDTSAWGHHTNYYPIQMENNLNNTNTYPRGNQRLRSNQQANHQSNQGKQTSHSSLVSCEDYLTEGQVLQDIATKKTIRGILRINAKQYTDAFISDPDGGTDFYIDNVRERNRALNLDEVAAEIKPKQAWKILPECSYLVERCIHALRNGQMPEDKLNEDNQQQQNSSLKRDNKRETINTLNRDNITLTDDIISKIPNEYFQRTVKVVYLFRRRHSMKAAGLLRKMPDNNPNFALFSPMDSRIPRLMIPMNNCPPDFKDRPNDYEKSLFVANIIEIPPDKKFARGELMESLGDADTLEAQSKAILMENDIRDEEFNDEVIKCLPLEQDSWHIPDEEFSKRLDLRNKCIFTIDPATARDLDDALSCERLENGHYRIGVHIADVSYFVQEQTSLDNEAAQRTTSVYLVERVIPMLPRLLCDRLCSLNPNEDRLTYSVIWIMDEKGNILDEQFTRSIIRSCVKLSYEHAQDIIDHPNKEYKNEDFPTITNNYAINDIKQTVLDLYEISKILRSKRIGALTLNQPKLQYQIKPDSKIPLSFSIYQQKESNRLVEEYMLLANMQVARKLCLTESIHDKVILRRHPPPNSTALQNTIKILKSVGIEIDGKSSDDIAKAIRNIENESTKKLLIHLLAKSMQLAIYCCASCVPDNIYSHFALNVDFYTHFTSPIRRYPDILVHRLLGAVLNYNDNLYQTPRALEQIAQLCNEKKLNAKTCSERSAELYLAVLVR
;
A
#
# COMPACT_ATOMS: atom_id res chain seq x y z
N MET A 1 -22.53 5.20 62.51
CA MET A 1 -23.46 5.27 63.66
C MET A 1 -24.25 6.57 63.52
N SER A 2 -25.59 6.60 63.52
CA SER A 2 -26.56 5.52 63.79
C SER A 2 -27.91 5.72 63.08
N ASN A 3 -28.55 4.61 62.73
CA ASN A 3 -30.01 4.45 62.49
C ASN A 3 -30.62 3.87 63.80
N PRO A 4 -31.92 3.48 63.95
CA PRO A 4 -33.15 3.77 63.19
C PRO A 4 -34.38 4.11 64.10
N ARG A 5 -35.59 4.19 63.51
CA ARG A 5 -36.92 3.83 64.12
C ARG A 5 -37.94 3.61 62.98
N ARG A 6 -38.53 2.41 62.81
CA ARG A 6 -39.76 1.84 63.43
C ARG A 6 -41.09 2.43 62.87
N LEU A 7 -41.86 1.68 62.07
CA LEU A 7 -42.97 0.70 62.40
C LEU A 7 -44.37 1.38 62.44
N ASN A 8 -45.54 0.71 62.29
CA ASN A 8 -46.05 -0.36 61.38
C ASN A 8 -47.57 -0.59 61.67
N TYR A 9 -48.33 -1.28 60.78
CA TYR A 9 -49.70 -1.82 60.98
C TYR A 9 -50.86 -0.80 61.16
N HIS A 10 -52.17 -1.05 60.95
CA HIS A 10 -53.07 -2.16 60.48
C HIS A 10 -54.46 -1.49 60.14
N ASN A 11 -55.64 -2.03 59.75
CA ASN A 11 -56.31 -3.32 59.36
C ASN A 11 -57.74 -2.95 58.81
N ASN A 12 -58.64 -3.74 58.20
CA ASN A 12 -58.70 -5.03 57.47
C ASN A 12 -60.13 -5.17 56.82
N ASN A 13 -60.44 -6.31 56.17
CA ASN A 13 -61.79 -6.84 55.77
C ASN A 13 -62.43 -6.19 54.52
N ASN A 14 -63.07 -6.91 53.57
CA ASN A 14 -63.39 -8.36 53.42
C ASN A 14 -63.58 -8.70 51.90
N ASN A 15 -63.96 -9.88 51.35
CA ASN A 15 -64.51 -11.15 51.89
C ASN A 15 -64.20 -12.39 50.97
N HIS A 16 -64.85 -13.54 51.22
CA HIS A 16 -64.80 -14.85 50.54
C HIS A 16 -65.39 -14.91 49.09
N GLY A 17 -65.18 -15.96 48.28
CA GLY A 17 -64.31 -17.16 48.39
C GLY A 17 -64.70 -18.39 47.52
N ASN A 18 -63.75 -19.33 47.34
CA ASN A 18 -63.78 -20.80 47.01
C ASN A 18 -65.05 -21.53 46.45
N ALA A 19 -64.97 -22.65 45.67
CA ALA A 19 -63.87 -23.32 44.93
C ALA A 19 -64.34 -24.53 44.05
N ARG A 20 -63.52 -24.86 43.01
CA ARG A 20 -63.20 -26.18 42.37
C ARG A 20 -64.29 -27.22 41.88
N SER A 21 -64.24 -27.46 40.56
CA SER A 21 -64.10 -28.76 39.83
C SER A 21 -65.30 -29.73 39.57
N GLY A 22 -65.43 -30.24 38.32
CA GLY A 22 -66.18 -31.51 38.06
C GLY A 22 -66.73 -31.91 36.66
N ARG A 23 -65.90 -32.18 35.63
CA ARG A 23 -66.12 -33.14 34.47
C ARG A 23 -67.28 -32.96 33.42
N ASN A 24 -67.02 -33.56 32.23
CA ASN A 24 -67.93 -33.93 31.11
C ASN A 24 -68.64 -32.78 30.37
N ALA A 25 -69.04 -32.80 29.08
CA ALA A 25 -68.90 -33.57 27.82
C ALA A 25 -69.93 -32.89 26.83
N ASN A 26 -70.08 -33.11 25.51
CA ASN A 26 -69.50 -34.01 24.49
C ASN A 26 -69.89 -33.50 23.06
N TYR A 27 -69.13 -33.89 22.01
CA TYR A 27 -69.52 -33.94 20.56
C TYR A 27 -69.80 -32.64 19.75
N ARG A 28 -69.87 -32.60 18.39
CA ARG A 28 -69.08 -33.23 17.28
C ARG A 28 -69.58 -32.71 15.88
N GLN A 29 -68.83 -33.01 14.80
CA GLN A 29 -69.15 -32.91 13.34
C GLN A 29 -68.88 -31.53 12.69
N HIS A 30 -67.95 -31.38 11.72
CA HIS A 30 -67.85 -31.83 10.29
C HIS A 30 -68.60 -30.88 9.32
N HIS A 31 -68.12 -30.50 8.12
CA HIS A 31 -66.92 -30.87 7.32
C HIS A 31 -66.06 -29.60 7.02
N GLN A 32 -64.74 -29.61 6.74
CA GLN A 32 -63.89 -30.37 5.79
C GLN A 32 -64.12 -30.01 4.30
N GLN A 33 -63.20 -29.26 3.68
CA GLN A 33 -62.13 -29.74 2.75
C GLN A 33 -62.54 -29.59 1.25
N GLN A 34 -61.64 -29.51 0.24
CA GLN A 34 -60.19 -29.73 0.19
C GLN A 34 -59.53 -28.99 -1.01
N GLN A 35 -58.24 -28.63 -0.89
CA GLN A 35 -57.26 -28.39 -2.01
C GLN A 35 -57.53 -27.21 -2.98
N GLN A 36 -56.52 -26.65 -3.69
CA GLN A 36 -55.11 -27.04 -3.87
C GLN A 36 -54.16 -25.81 -3.79
N GLN A 37 -52.84 -26.02 -3.80
CA GLN A 37 -51.74 -25.05 -3.55
C GLN A 37 -50.51 -25.47 -4.41
N PRO A 38 -49.38 -24.70 -4.50
CA PRO A 38 -49.10 -23.33 -4.01
C PRO A 38 -48.28 -22.42 -4.98
N ASN A 39 -47.87 -21.24 -4.48
CA ASN A 39 -46.69 -20.42 -4.85
C ASN A 39 -46.72 -19.63 -6.18
N ASN A 40 -46.48 -18.29 -6.23
CA ASN A 40 -45.51 -17.34 -5.63
C ASN A 40 -44.39 -17.00 -6.64
N ASN A 41 -43.91 -15.75 -6.82
CA ASN A 41 -44.18 -14.46 -6.16
C ASN A 41 -44.19 -13.33 -7.20
N GLU A 42 -44.90 -12.23 -6.94
CA GLU A 42 -44.72 -10.95 -7.65
C GLU A 42 -43.98 -9.92 -6.77
N GLN A 43 -43.43 -8.90 -7.42
CA GLN A 43 -42.69 -7.79 -6.80
C GLN A 43 -43.64 -6.61 -6.49
N THR A 44 -43.34 -5.79 -5.47
CA THR A 44 -42.92 -4.37 -5.65
C THR A 44 -42.80 -3.58 -4.35
N ASN A 45 -41.85 -2.64 -4.36
CA ASN A 45 -41.78 -1.33 -3.67
C ASN A 45 -42.69 -1.04 -2.47
N PHE A 46 -42.08 -0.57 -1.37
CA PHE A 46 -42.50 0.68 -0.73
C PHE A 46 -41.28 1.48 -0.21
N ASN A 47 -41.50 2.69 0.28
CA ASN A 47 -40.52 3.79 0.25
C ASN A 47 -40.28 4.43 1.65
N SER A 48 -39.38 5.41 1.74
CA SER A 48 -39.18 6.38 2.86
C SER A 48 -38.53 5.84 4.16
N TYR A 49 -37.93 6.64 5.06
CA TYR A 49 -37.65 8.09 5.12
C TYR A 49 -36.21 8.34 5.62
N TYR A 50 -35.60 9.48 5.25
CA TYR A 50 -34.64 10.18 6.11
C TYR A 50 -34.72 11.69 5.90
N SER A 51 -34.88 12.44 7.00
CA SER A 51 -34.86 13.90 7.05
C SER A 51 -33.69 14.37 7.92
N GLY A 52 -32.83 15.25 7.40
CA GLY A 52 -31.76 15.88 8.18
C GLY A 52 -32.21 17.18 8.87
N PRO A 53 -31.34 17.83 9.65
CA PRO A 53 -31.52 19.20 10.10
C PRO A 53 -31.00 20.19 9.05
N GLN A 54 -31.70 21.32 8.88
CA GLN A 54 -31.15 22.53 8.27
C GLN A 54 -30.79 23.52 9.37
N ASP A 55 -29.61 24.13 9.30
CA ASP A 55 -29.45 25.59 9.10
C ASP A 55 -27.98 26.02 9.33
N GLY A 56 -27.63 27.22 8.87
CA GLY A 56 -26.28 27.79 9.02
C GLY A 56 -25.63 28.28 7.74
N GLY A 57 -26.35 29.03 6.90
CA GLY A 57 -25.72 29.77 5.79
C GLY A 57 -24.86 30.91 6.32
N PHE A 58 -23.66 31.10 5.77
CA PHE A 58 -22.80 32.26 6.05
C PHE A 58 -22.31 32.94 4.77
N ASP A 59 -22.16 34.26 4.87
CA ASP A 59 -22.12 35.20 3.76
C ASP A 59 -20.70 35.48 3.23
N THR A 60 -20.59 35.97 2.01
CA THR A 60 -19.31 36.19 1.30
C THR A 60 -18.95 37.68 1.24
N SER A 61 -18.14 38.19 2.19
CA SER A 61 -17.56 39.55 2.06
C SER A 61 -16.26 39.78 2.85
N ALA A 62 -15.23 40.24 2.13
CA ALA A 62 -13.94 40.84 2.59
C ALA A 62 -13.06 40.00 3.57
N TRP A 63 -11.73 40.13 3.63
CA TRP A 63 -10.75 41.06 3.06
C TRP A 63 -9.58 40.24 2.43
N GLY A 64 -8.68 40.76 1.60
CA GLY A 64 -8.53 42.14 1.13
C GLY A 64 -7.07 42.65 1.16
N HIS A 65 -6.09 41.90 0.62
CA HIS A 65 -4.70 42.38 0.48
C HIS A 65 -4.12 42.14 -0.93
N HIS A 66 -3.57 43.20 -1.50
CA HIS A 66 -2.86 43.19 -2.79
C HIS A 66 -1.40 42.75 -2.65
N THR A 67 -0.91 41.95 -3.60
CA THR A 67 0.43 42.13 -4.17
C THR A 67 0.33 42.06 -5.70
N ASN A 68 1.08 42.90 -6.41
CA ASN A 68 0.91 43.11 -7.84
C ASN A 68 1.69 42.08 -8.68
N TYR A 69 1.06 41.56 -9.72
CA TYR A 69 1.73 40.89 -10.85
C TYR A 69 1.46 41.68 -12.14
N TYR A 70 2.50 41.90 -12.94
CA TYR A 70 2.40 42.52 -14.26
C TYR A 70 1.83 41.51 -15.28
N PRO A 71 0.83 41.89 -16.10
CA PRO A 71 0.34 41.04 -17.17
C PRO A 71 1.27 41.12 -18.39
N ILE A 72 1.68 39.97 -18.91
CA ILE A 72 2.21 39.86 -20.28
C ILE A 72 1.05 39.40 -21.17
N GLN A 73 0.68 40.23 -22.13
CA GLN A 73 -0.30 39.87 -23.15
C GLN A 73 0.34 38.98 -24.21
N MET A 74 -0.35 37.93 -24.63
CA MET A 74 -0.19 37.34 -25.96
C MET A 74 -1.58 37.16 -26.57
N GLU A 75 -1.74 37.61 -27.81
CA GLU A 75 -3.03 37.62 -28.50
C GLU A 75 -3.36 36.25 -29.11
N ASN A 76 -4.65 35.93 -29.16
CA ASN A 76 -5.14 34.77 -29.90
C ASN A 76 -5.02 35.00 -31.41
N ASN A 77 -4.68 33.97 -32.17
CA ASN A 77 -5.18 33.81 -33.53
C ASN A 77 -5.48 32.34 -33.82
N LEU A 78 -6.64 32.11 -34.44
CA LEU A 78 -7.21 30.79 -34.72
C LEU A 78 -6.89 30.32 -36.16
N ASN A 79 -7.19 29.04 -36.41
CA ASN A 79 -7.09 28.29 -37.68
C ASN A 79 -5.68 27.75 -37.99
N ASN A 80 -5.49 26.44 -38.14
CA ASN A 80 -6.14 25.69 -39.21
C ASN A 80 -6.32 24.17 -38.96
N THR A 81 -7.15 23.53 -39.79
CA THR A 81 -7.44 22.10 -39.77
C THR A 81 -6.34 21.24 -40.40
N ASN A 82 -5.99 20.10 -39.78
CA ASN A 82 -5.15 19.06 -40.40
C ASN A 82 -6.01 17.93 -40.99
N THR A 83 -6.00 17.80 -42.32
CA THR A 83 -6.69 16.73 -43.06
C THR A 83 -5.70 15.71 -43.64
N TYR A 84 -6.07 14.43 -43.63
CA TYR A 84 -5.25 13.34 -44.19
C TYR A 84 -5.16 13.44 -45.73
N PRO A 85 -3.96 13.33 -46.34
CA PRO A 85 -3.82 13.21 -47.79
C PRO A 85 -4.05 11.76 -48.26
N ARG A 86 -5.15 11.52 -48.99
CA ARG A 86 -5.26 10.36 -49.89
C ARG A 86 -4.62 10.71 -51.24
N GLY A 87 -3.92 9.73 -51.82
CA GLY A 87 -3.03 9.89 -52.96
C GLY A 87 -3.65 10.39 -54.28
N ASN A 88 -2.79 10.54 -55.29
CA ASN A 88 -3.17 10.97 -56.63
C ASN A 88 -2.54 10.05 -57.69
N GLN A 89 -3.26 9.81 -58.80
CA GLN A 89 -2.84 8.93 -59.89
C GLN A 89 -2.60 9.73 -61.19
N ARG A 90 -1.66 9.27 -62.03
CA ARG A 90 -1.48 9.44 -63.49
C ARG A 90 0.02 9.20 -63.80
N LEU A 91 0.47 8.62 -64.93
CA LEU A 91 -0.21 8.04 -66.09
C LEU A 91 0.66 6.89 -66.69
N ARG A 92 0.15 6.17 -67.70
CA ARG A 92 0.84 5.04 -68.36
C ARG A 92 1.72 5.49 -69.53
N SER A 93 2.92 4.93 -69.67
CA SER A 93 3.50 4.52 -70.98
C SER A 93 4.84 3.78 -70.87
N ASN A 94 4.83 2.44 -70.98
CA ASN A 94 5.58 1.66 -71.99
C ASN A 94 5.53 0.14 -71.71
N GLN A 95 5.84 -0.66 -72.73
CA GLN A 95 5.73 -2.12 -72.72
C GLN A 95 7.10 -2.80 -72.95
N GLN A 96 7.09 -4.13 -72.72
CA GLN A 96 7.99 -5.18 -73.25
C GLN A 96 9.20 -5.60 -72.40
N ALA A 97 9.48 -6.91 -72.47
CA ALA A 97 10.67 -7.67 -72.02
C ALA A 97 11.05 -7.54 -70.51
N ASN A 98 11.16 -8.61 -69.71
CA ASN A 98 11.45 -10.01 -70.01
C ASN A 98 10.70 -11.00 -69.10
N HIS A 99 10.38 -12.18 -69.63
CA HIS A 99 10.23 -13.38 -68.82
C HIS A 99 11.62 -13.97 -68.52
N GLN A 100 11.94 -14.21 -67.25
CA GLN A 100 12.74 -15.37 -66.89
C GLN A 100 12.45 -15.86 -65.47
N SER A 101 12.61 -17.17 -65.31
CA SER A 101 12.31 -17.97 -64.13
C SER A 101 12.94 -17.47 -62.83
N ASN A 102 12.18 -17.56 -61.73
CA ASN A 102 12.79 -17.83 -60.43
C ASN A 102 11.87 -18.73 -59.59
N GLN A 103 12.29 -19.98 -59.39
CA GLN A 103 11.57 -20.97 -58.58
C GLN A 103 11.97 -20.83 -57.11
N GLY A 104 11.13 -21.32 -56.19
CA GLY A 104 11.60 -21.80 -54.89
C GLY A 104 12.15 -20.76 -53.90
N LYS A 105 11.37 -19.72 -53.56
CA LYS A 105 11.48 -19.13 -52.21
C LYS A 105 10.57 -19.86 -51.24
N GLN A 106 11.12 -20.84 -50.52
CA GLN A 106 10.46 -21.38 -49.32
C GLN A 106 10.21 -20.23 -48.35
N THR A 107 8.96 -20.01 -47.98
CA THR A 107 8.61 -19.08 -46.90
C THR A 107 9.08 -19.69 -45.58
N SER A 108 10.19 -19.17 -45.05
CA SER A 108 10.68 -19.53 -43.72
C SER A 108 9.64 -19.16 -42.67
N HIS A 109 8.82 -20.12 -42.25
CA HIS A 109 8.03 -19.98 -41.04
C HIS A 109 8.97 -19.70 -39.88
N SER A 110 8.85 -18.52 -39.27
CA SER A 110 9.56 -18.21 -38.03
C SER A 110 8.99 -19.12 -36.94
N SER A 111 9.71 -20.20 -36.64
CA SER A 111 9.39 -21.07 -35.50
C SER A 111 9.34 -20.22 -34.24
N LEU A 112 8.22 -20.26 -33.52
CA LEU A 112 8.10 -19.65 -32.20
C LEU A 112 9.08 -20.40 -31.29
N VAL A 113 10.21 -19.77 -30.96
CA VAL A 113 11.27 -20.41 -30.19
C VAL A 113 10.80 -20.55 -28.75
N SER A 114 10.46 -21.78 -28.37
CA SER A 114 9.91 -22.12 -27.06
C SER A 114 10.73 -21.56 -25.91
N CYS A 115 10.03 -21.15 -24.85
CA CYS A 115 10.62 -21.00 -23.53
C CYS A 115 11.17 -22.35 -23.04
N GLU A 116 12.16 -22.31 -22.17
CA GLU A 116 12.77 -23.50 -21.56
C GLU A 116 11.91 -24.00 -20.39
N ASP A 117 11.90 -25.31 -20.12
CA ASP A 117 11.24 -25.85 -18.93
C ASP A 117 11.95 -25.35 -17.64
N TYR A 118 11.23 -25.33 -16.53
CA TYR A 118 11.83 -24.97 -15.25
C TYR A 118 12.67 -26.13 -14.68
N LEU A 119 13.75 -25.78 -13.99
CA LEU A 119 14.57 -26.73 -13.22
C LEU A 119 13.79 -27.25 -12.00
N THR A 120 14.29 -28.31 -11.36
CA THR A 120 13.75 -28.76 -10.06
C THR A 120 14.24 -27.88 -8.92
N GLU A 121 13.44 -27.70 -7.86
CA GLU A 121 13.82 -26.86 -6.72
C GLU A 121 15.15 -27.30 -6.08
N GLY A 122 15.41 -28.59 -5.97
CA GLY A 122 16.67 -29.12 -5.42
C GLY A 122 17.90 -28.71 -6.24
N GLN A 123 17.81 -28.76 -7.58
CA GLN A 123 18.88 -28.26 -8.45
C GLN A 123 19.08 -26.75 -8.29
N VAL A 124 17.98 -25.99 -8.20
CA VAL A 124 18.01 -24.53 -8.06
C VAL A 124 18.65 -24.13 -6.72
N LEU A 125 18.33 -24.80 -5.62
CA LEU A 125 18.94 -24.54 -4.31
C LEU A 125 20.45 -24.85 -4.31
N GLN A 126 20.89 -25.88 -5.04
CA GLN A 126 22.31 -26.19 -5.24
C GLN A 126 23.03 -25.14 -6.12
N ASP A 127 22.38 -24.68 -7.20
CA ASP A 127 22.90 -23.62 -8.06
C ASP A 127 22.94 -22.25 -7.35
N ILE A 128 22.05 -22.00 -6.39
CA ILE A 128 22.11 -20.81 -5.51
C ILE A 128 23.30 -20.93 -4.55
N ALA A 129 23.47 -22.09 -3.90
CA ALA A 129 24.59 -22.33 -2.98
C ALA A 129 25.97 -22.19 -3.65
N THR A 130 26.06 -22.43 -4.96
CA THR A 130 27.27 -22.26 -5.78
C THR A 130 27.35 -20.88 -6.49
N LYS A 131 26.42 -19.95 -6.22
CA LYS A 131 26.26 -18.65 -6.90
C LYS A 131 26.13 -18.72 -8.44
N LYS A 132 25.77 -19.87 -9.01
CA LYS A 132 25.44 -20.04 -10.44
C LYS A 132 24.07 -19.45 -10.80
N THR A 133 23.11 -19.53 -9.87
CA THR A 133 21.82 -18.85 -9.97
C THR A 133 21.63 -17.86 -8.82
N ILE A 134 20.86 -16.80 -9.07
CA ILE A 134 20.37 -15.84 -8.08
C ILE A 134 18.90 -16.10 -7.78
N ARG A 135 18.44 -15.73 -6.58
CA ARG A 135 17.02 -15.63 -6.21
C ARG A 135 16.65 -14.17 -6.03
N GLY A 136 15.51 -13.73 -6.55
CA GLY A 136 15.07 -12.35 -6.38
C GLY A 136 13.68 -12.05 -6.95
N ILE A 137 13.25 -10.80 -6.78
CA ILE A 137 11.96 -10.29 -7.27
C ILE A 137 12.13 -9.70 -8.67
N LEU A 138 11.31 -10.18 -9.60
CA LEU A 138 11.29 -9.76 -10.99
C LEU A 138 10.52 -8.44 -11.19
N ARG A 139 11.10 -7.49 -11.92
CA ARG A 139 10.45 -6.22 -12.31
C ARG A 139 10.45 -6.09 -13.83
N ILE A 140 9.27 -5.98 -14.44
CA ILE A 140 9.12 -5.78 -15.90
C ILE A 140 8.97 -4.29 -16.20
N ASN A 141 9.68 -3.80 -17.21
CA ASN A 141 9.60 -2.40 -17.64
C ASN A 141 8.25 -2.12 -18.32
N ALA A 142 7.39 -1.30 -17.71
CA ALA A 142 6.07 -0.97 -18.25
C ALA A 142 6.11 -0.18 -19.57
N LYS A 143 7.22 0.49 -19.91
CA LYS A 143 7.39 1.20 -21.19
C LYS A 143 7.94 0.29 -22.30
N GLN A 144 8.70 -0.74 -21.94
CA GLN A 144 9.31 -1.69 -22.87
C GLN A 144 9.26 -3.09 -22.26
N TYR A 145 8.10 -3.76 -22.39
CA TYR A 145 7.78 -5.02 -21.71
C TYR A 145 8.68 -6.21 -22.07
N THR A 146 9.57 -6.07 -23.05
CA THR A 146 10.63 -7.05 -23.34
C THR A 146 11.71 -7.04 -22.28
N ASP A 147 12.04 -5.87 -21.72
CA ASP A 147 13.02 -5.70 -20.66
C ASP A 147 12.43 -6.13 -19.31
N ALA A 148 13.21 -6.90 -18.56
CA ALA A 148 12.96 -7.10 -17.14
C ALA A 148 14.26 -7.11 -16.34
N PHE A 149 14.13 -6.94 -15.03
CA PHE A 149 15.24 -6.79 -14.09
C PHE A 149 14.99 -7.62 -12.83
N ILE A 150 16.04 -8.18 -12.26
CA ILE A 150 16.05 -8.80 -10.91
C ILE A 150 17.08 -8.05 -10.09
N SER A 151 16.70 -7.51 -8.93
CA SER A 151 17.67 -6.79 -8.09
C SER A 151 18.72 -7.72 -7.49
N ASP A 152 19.95 -7.24 -7.43
CA ASP A 152 21.09 -7.99 -6.91
C ASP A 152 20.96 -8.17 -5.38
N PRO A 153 20.94 -9.42 -4.86
CA PRO A 153 20.97 -9.68 -3.43
C PRO A 153 22.22 -9.10 -2.73
N ASP A 154 23.36 -9.02 -3.43
CA ASP A 154 24.61 -8.45 -2.93
C ASP A 154 24.66 -6.90 -3.09
N GLY A 155 23.57 -6.26 -3.54
CA GLY A 155 23.40 -4.79 -3.58
C GLY A 155 23.98 -4.05 -4.80
N GLY A 156 24.60 -4.78 -5.73
CA GLY A 156 25.11 -4.25 -7.00
C GLY A 156 24.02 -3.88 -8.01
N THR A 157 24.43 -3.60 -9.26
CA THR A 157 23.53 -3.28 -10.38
C THR A 157 22.54 -4.41 -10.64
N ASP A 158 21.25 -4.10 -10.75
CA ASP A 158 20.20 -5.06 -11.13
C ASP A 158 20.64 -5.96 -12.29
N PHE A 159 20.34 -7.26 -12.20
CA PHE A 159 20.55 -8.21 -13.29
C PHE A 159 19.47 -8.03 -14.36
N TYR A 160 19.86 -7.99 -15.63
CA TYR A 160 18.97 -7.69 -16.75
C TYR A 160 18.55 -8.94 -17.53
N ILE A 161 17.29 -8.95 -17.97
CA ILE A 161 16.65 -9.99 -18.78
C ILE A 161 16.29 -9.36 -20.12
N ASP A 162 16.93 -9.86 -21.18
CA ASP A 162 16.97 -9.25 -22.51
C ASP A 162 15.62 -9.31 -23.26
N ASN A 163 14.82 -10.35 -22.99
CA ASN A 163 13.56 -10.57 -23.71
C ASN A 163 12.62 -11.52 -22.96
N VAL A 164 11.39 -11.63 -23.47
CA VAL A 164 10.29 -12.43 -22.89
C VAL A 164 10.61 -13.93 -22.79
N ARG A 165 11.42 -14.49 -23.69
CA ARG A 165 11.83 -15.92 -23.64
C ARG A 165 12.76 -16.17 -22.45
N GLU A 166 13.73 -15.29 -22.24
CA GLU A 166 14.66 -15.33 -21.10
C GLU A 166 13.95 -15.01 -19.77
N ARG A 167 12.81 -14.29 -19.80
CA ARG A 167 11.92 -14.12 -18.65
C ARG A 167 11.10 -15.37 -18.31
N ASN A 168 11.05 -16.34 -19.22
CA ASN A 168 10.53 -17.69 -19.01
C ASN A 168 9.21 -17.76 -18.20
N ARG A 169 8.10 -17.30 -18.79
CA ARG A 169 6.72 -17.34 -18.24
C ARG A 169 6.50 -16.62 -16.89
N ALA A 170 7.50 -15.90 -16.37
CA ALA A 170 7.35 -15.10 -15.15
C ALA A 170 6.72 -13.72 -15.42
N LEU A 171 5.92 -13.25 -14.46
CA LEU A 171 5.18 -11.98 -14.47
C LEU A 171 5.82 -10.95 -13.53
N ASN A 172 5.30 -9.72 -13.56
CA ASN A 172 5.81 -8.64 -12.73
C ASN A 172 5.61 -8.94 -11.23
N LEU A 173 6.64 -8.66 -10.43
CA LEU A 173 6.79 -8.98 -9.00
C LEU A 173 6.93 -10.46 -8.62
N ASP A 174 6.93 -11.40 -9.58
CA ASP A 174 7.16 -12.82 -9.26
C ASP A 174 8.55 -13.06 -8.63
N GLU A 175 8.62 -14.02 -7.73
CA GLU A 175 9.85 -14.43 -7.07
C GLU A 175 10.46 -15.62 -7.80
N VAL A 176 11.62 -15.41 -8.39
CA VAL A 176 12.23 -16.30 -9.38
C VAL A 176 13.64 -16.69 -9.00
N ALA A 177 14.11 -17.81 -9.57
CA ALA A 177 15.53 -18.08 -9.70
C ALA A 177 15.99 -17.80 -11.13
N ALA A 178 17.16 -17.20 -11.29
CA ALA A 178 17.73 -16.89 -12.59
C ALA A 178 19.21 -17.29 -12.69
N GLU A 179 19.58 -17.97 -13.77
CA GLU A 179 20.96 -18.38 -14.08
C GLU A 179 21.74 -17.18 -14.63
N ILE A 180 22.94 -16.95 -14.09
CA ILE A 180 23.84 -15.90 -14.58
C ILE A 180 24.43 -16.36 -15.91
N LYS A 181 24.17 -15.60 -16.97
CA LYS A 181 24.74 -15.90 -18.29
C LYS A 181 26.26 -15.68 -18.28
N PRO A 182 27.03 -16.42 -19.10
CA PRO A 182 28.47 -16.19 -19.22
C PRO A 182 28.73 -14.79 -19.83
N LYS A 183 29.85 -14.16 -19.43
CA LYS A 183 30.16 -12.74 -19.64
C LYS A 183 30.12 -12.26 -21.09
N GLN A 184 30.36 -13.16 -22.04
CA GLN A 184 30.24 -12.99 -23.49
C GLN A 184 28.83 -12.54 -23.92
N ALA A 185 27.80 -12.92 -23.15
CA ALA A 185 26.40 -12.60 -23.37
C ALA A 185 25.90 -11.43 -22.48
N TRP A 186 26.76 -10.77 -21.70
CA TRP A 186 26.40 -9.55 -20.99
C TRP A 186 26.31 -8.37 -21.99
N LYS A 187 25.41 -7.42 -21.73
CA LYS A 187 25.32 -6.20 -22.54
C LYS A 187 26.40 -5.22 -22.12
N ILE A 188 27.04 -4.56 -23.08
CA ILE A 188 27.97 -3.47 -22.80
C ILE A 188 27.14 -2.23 -22.43
N LEU A 189 27.56 -1.50 -21.39
CA LEU A 189 26.92 -0.23 -21.04
C LEU A 189 27.20 0.80 -22.14
N PRO A 190 26.21 1.58 -22.62
CA PRO A 190 26.40 2.54 -23.71
C PRO A 190 27.56 3.51 -23.50
N GLU A 191 27.72 4.01 -22.27
CA GLU A 191 28.80 4.87 -21.82
C GLU A 191 30.19 4.19 -21.81
N CYS A 192 30.24 2.86 -21.82
CA CYS A 192 31.46 2.07 -21.74
C CYS A 192 31.89 1.43 -23.07
N SER A 193 31.14 1.54 -24.18
CA SER A 193 31.49 0.92 -25.47
C SER A 193 32.93 1.23 -25.90
N TYR A 194 33.34 2.50 -25.82
CA TYR A 194 34.70 2.94 -26.15
C TYR A 194 35.77 2.38 -25.19
N LEU A 195 35.44 2.16 -23.92
CA LEU A 195 36.35 1.57 -22.94
C LEU A 195 36.56 0.08 -23.24
N VAL A 196 35.49 -0.65 -23.56
CA VAL A 196 35.55 -2.05 -23.97
C VAL A 196 36.35 -2.22 -25.26
N GLU A 197 36.14 -1.35 -26.27
CA GLU A 197 36.95 -1.31 -27.49
C GLU A 197 38.44 -1.07 -27.20
N ARG A 198 38.79 -0.12 -26.32
CA ARG A 198 40.17 0.13 -25.88
C ARG A 198 40.77 -1.07 -25.16
N CYS A 199 40.05 -1.71 -24.23
CA CYS A 199 40.53 -2.90 -23.53
C CYS A 199 40.78 -4.07 -24.49
N ILE A 200 39.87 -4.32 -25.43
CA ILE A 200 40.05 -5.36 -26.47
C ILE A 200 41.28 -5.08 -27.32
N HIS A 201 41.52 -3.83 -27.71
CA HIS A 201 42.70 -3.44 -28.49
C HIS A 201 44.02 -3.63 -27.69
N ALA A 202 44.07 -3.16 -26.44
CA ALA A 202 45.24 -3.32 -25.58
C ALA A 202 45.58 -4.80 -25.34
N LEU A 203 44.59 -5.60 -24.92
CA LEU A 203 44.76 -7.02 -24.61
C LEU A 203 45.18 -7.84 -25.83
N ARG A 204 44.67 -7.52 -27.03
CA ARG A 204 45.11 -8.14 -28.30
C ARG A 204 46.57 -7.86 -28.63
N ASN A 205 47.08 -6.69 -28.24
CA ASN A 205 48.46 -6.27 -28.46
C ASN A 205 49.41 -6.67 -27.30
N GLY A 206 48.94 -7.51 -26.37
CA GLY A 206 49.72 -7.93 -25.19
C GLY A 206 49.93 -6.85 -24.13
N GLN A 207 49.23 -5.71 -24.26
CA GLN A 207 49.29 -4.60 -23.32
C GLN A 207 48.27 -4.80 -22.20
N MET A 208 48.65 -4.47 -20.96
CA MET A 208 47.67 -4.33 -19.88
C MET A 208 46.81 -3.07 -20.13
N PRO A 209 45.50 -3.09 -19.86
CA PRO A 209 44.71 -1.87 -19.75
C PRO A 209 45.31 -0.96 -18.66
N GLU A 210 45.45 0.33 -18.95
CA GLU A 210 45.87 1.31 -17.95
C GLU A 210 44.74 1.52 -16.94
N ASP A 211 45.03 1.31 -15.65
CA ASP A 211 44.07 1.57 -14.58
C ASP A 211 43.77 3.07 -14.45
N LYS A 212 42.47 3.39 -14.54
CA LYS A 212 41.84 4.71 -14.34
C LYS A 212 42.08 5.75 -15.44
N LEU A 213 40.96 6.25 -15.97
CA LEU A 213 40.90 7.60 -16.55
C LEU A 213 41.02 8.63 -15.42
N ASN A 214 42.02 9.51 -15.46
CA ASN A 214 41.96 10.77 -14.72
C ASN A 214 40.81 11.62 -15.30
N GLU A 215 39.96 12.17 -14.43
CA GLU A 215 38.72 12.87 -14.83
C GLU A 215 38.98 14.08 -15.74
N ASP A 216 40.14 14.75 -15.57
CA ASP A 216 40.58 15.92 -16.35
C ASP A 216 40.59 15.71 -17.87
N ASN A 217 40.87 14.48 -18.34
CA ASN A 217 41.01 14.20 -19.78
C ASN A 217 39.68 14.17 -20.54
N GLN A 218 38.52 14.17 -19.86
CA GLN A 218 37.22 14.12 -20.54
C GLN A 218 36.92 15.36 -21.38
N GLN A 219 37.46 16.53 -21.04
CA GLN A 219 37.13 17.78 -21.75
C GLN A 219 37.93 17.99 -23.04
N GLN A 220 39.20 17.57 -23.09
CA GLN A 220 40.07 17.85 -24.24
C GLN A 220 39.87 16.91 -25.44
N GLN A 221 39.42 15.65 -25.24
CA GLN A 221 39.25 14.71 -26.35
C GLN A 221 37.86 14.77 -27.02
N ASN A 222 36.83 15.22 -26.29
CA ASN A 222 35.45 15.38 -26.81
C ASN A 222 35.31 16.42 -27.95
N SER A 223 36.32 17.30 -28.14
CA SER A 223 36.36 18.27 -29.25
C SER A 223 36.82 17.66 -30.58
N SER A 224 37.60 16.57 -30.55
CA SER A 224 38.35 16.09 -31.72
C SER A 224 37.65 14.97 -32.51
N LEU A 225 36.65 14.31 -31.93
CA LEU A 225 36.03 13.09 -32.48
C LEU A 225 34.61 13.28 -33.06
N LYS A 226 34.17 14.51 -33.33
CA LYS A 226 32.92 14.80 -34.08
C LYS A 226 33.03 14.53 -35.60
N ARG A 227 33.88 13.58 -36.02
CA ARG A 227 34.12 13.19 -37.42
C ARG A 227 34.30 11.67 -37.56
N ASP A 228 33.21 10.93 -37.40
CA ASP A 228 32.96 9.68 -38.14
C ASP A 228 31.51 9.19 -37.92
N ASN A 229 30.58 9.72 -38.71
CA ASN A 229 29.16 9.32 -38.68
C ASN A 229 28.93 7.97 -39.40
N LYS A 230 29.47 6.87 -38.85
CA LYS A 230 29.02 5.46 -39.03
C LYS A 230 29.98 4.47 -38.35
N ARG A 231 29.76 4.18 -37.07
CA ARG A 231 30.14 2.90 -36.45
C ARG A 231 28.93 2.37 -35.69
N GLU A 232 28.58 1.10 -35.87
CA GLU A 232 27.53 0.47 -35.06
C GLU A 232 28.08 0.23 -33.66
N THR A 233 27.35 0.65 -32.63
CA THR A 233 27.75 0.49 -31.23
C THR A 233 27.75 -0.99 -30.84
N ILE A 234 28.85 -1.46 -30.25
CA ILE A 234 29.01 -2.88 -29.91
C ILE A 234 28.19 -3.17 -28.64
N ASN A 235 27.00 -3.75 -28.81
CA ASN A 235 26.06 -3.98 -27.70
C ASN A 235 26.40 -5.21 -26.83
N THR A 236 27.15 -6.19 -27.35
CA THR A 236 27.61 -7.39 -26.66
C THR A 236 28.96 -7.84 -27.23
N LEU A 237 29.73 -8.65 -26.49
CA LEU A 237 31.04 -9.15 -26.93
C LEU A 237 30.95 -10.19 -28.08
N ASN A 238 29.75 -10.59 -28.50
CA ASN A 238 29.47 -11.67 -29.44
C ASN A 238 28.92 -11.20 -30.80
N ARG A 239 29.15 -9.94 -31.20
CA ARG A 239 28.71 -9.42 -32.52
C ARG A 239 29.89 -9.22 -33.47
N ASP A 240 29.63 -9.44 -34.75
CA ASP A 240 30.44 -9.02 -35.91
C ASP A 240 31.90 -9.52 -35.94
N ASN A 241 32.05 -10.84 -36.19
CA ASN A 241 33.30 -11.53 -36.59
C ASN A 241 34.48 -11.45 -35.61
N ILE A 242 34.27 -11.04 -34.36
CA ILE A 242 35.29 -10.96 -33.31
C ILE A 242 35.02 -12.03 -32.24
N THR A 243 35.51 -13.26 -32.47
CA THR A 243 35.60 -14.27 -31.41
C THR A 243 36.76 -13.89 -30.48
N LEU A 244 36.43 -13.36 -29.30
CA LEU A 244 37.42 -13.15 -28.23
C LEU A 244 37.68 -14.48 -27.50
N THR A 245 38.88 -14.62 -26.93
CA THR A 245 39.19 -15.72 -26.02
C THR A 245 38.68 -15.42 -24.62
N ASP A 246 38.30 -16.45 -23.86
CA ASP A 246 37.79 -16.29 -22.49
C ASP A 246 38.79 -15.59 -21.56
N ASP A 247 40.09 -15.74 -21.83
CA ASP A 247 41.18 -14.98 -21.22
C ASP A 247 41.01 -13.46 -21.41
N ILE A 248 40.83 -12.98 -22.64
CA ILE A 248 40.58 -11.56 -22.94
C ILE A 248 39.27 -11.10 -22.29
N ILE A 249 38.20 -11.90 -22.41
CA ILE A 249 36.87 -11.58 -21.86
C ILE A 249 36.91 -11.47 -20.34
N SER A 250 37.70 -12.31 -19.66
CA SER A 250 37.86 -12.24 -18.20
C SER A 250 38.48 -10.92 -17.75
N LYS A 251 39.49 -10.41 -18.48
CA LYS A 251 40.32 -9.25 -18.14
C LYS A 251 39.68 -7.88 -18.38
N ILE A 252 38.60 -7.77 -19.16
CA ILE A 252 37.87 -6.50 -19.31
C ILE A 252 37.09 -6.22 -18.00
N PRO A 253 37.14 -5.02 -17.39
CA PRO A 253 36.43 -4.73 -16.14
C PRO A 253 34.92 -5.06 -16.18
N ASN A 254 34.41 -5.73 -15.15
CA ASN A 254 32.99 -6.12 -15.06
C ASN A 254 32.04 -4.91 -15.01
N GLU A 255 32.51 -3.78 -14.49
CA GLU A 255 31.78 -2.51 -14.40
C GLU A 255 31.35 -1.91 -15.75
N TYR A 256 31.96 -2.35 -16.87
CA TYR A 256 31.57 -1.91 -18.22
C TYR A 256 30.35 -2.66 -18.78
N PHE A 257 29.78 -3.59 -18.01
CA PHE A 257 28.74 -4.50 -18.48
C PHE A 257 27.50 -4.52 -17.59
N GLN A 258 26.34 -4.48 -18.24
CA GLN A 258 25.08 -4.91 -17.66
C GLN A 258 25.02 -6.45 -17.68
N ARG A 259 25.21 -7.06 -16.50
CA ARG A 259 25.07 -8.52 -16.28
C ARG A 259 23.72 -9.01 -16.78
N THR A 260 23.72 -10.10 -17.57
CA THR A 260 22.50 -10.73 -18.10
C THR A 260 22.20 -12.05 -17.40
N VAL A 261 20.90 -12.36 -17.25
CA VAL A 261 20.40 -13.59 -16.63
C VAL A 261 19.26 -14.20 -17.45
N LYS A 262 18.91 -15.47 -17.17
CA LYS A 262 17.67 -16.10 -17.65
C LYS A 262 16.92 -16.75 -16.49
N VAL A 263 15.59 -16.66 -16.47
CA VAL A 263 14.73 -17.26 -15.44
C VAL A 263 14.67 -18.77 -15.65
N VAL A 264 15.11 -19.52 -14.64
CA VAL A 264 15.16 -21.00 -14.64
C VAL A 264 14.19 -21.63 -13.65
N TYR A 265 13.61 -20.86 -12.72
CA TYR A 265 12.62 -21.33 -11.76
C TYR A 265 11.69 -20.21 -11.27
N LEU A 266 10.51 -20.58 -10.80
CA LEU A 266 9.53 -19.71 -10.14
C LEU A 266 9.31 -20.23 -8.71
N PHE A 267 9.84 -19.54 -7.70
CA PHE A 267 9.62 -19.90 -6.29
C PHE A 267 8.22 -19.55 -5.81
N ARG A 268 7.72 -18.37 -6.18
CA ARG A 268 6.39 -17.88 -5.79
C ARG A 268 5.83 -16.95 -6.86
N ARG A 269 4.64 -17.28 -7.36
CA ARG A 269 3.82 -16.33 -8.09
C ARG A 269 3.36 -15.26 -7.09
N ARG A 270 3.65 -13.99 -7.38
CA ARG A 270 3.17 -12.83 -6.59
C ARG A 270 2.23 -11.93 -7.40
N HIS A 271 2.23 -12.07 -8.73
CA HIS A 271 1.17 -11.50 -9.55
C HIS A 271 -0.17 -12.16 -9.21
N SER A 272 -1.24 -11.36 -9.09
CA SER A 272 -2.61 -11.79 -8.79
C SER A 272 -3.25 -12.78 -9.78
N MET A 273 -2.54 -13.12 -10.87
CA MET A 273 -3.03 -13.79 -12.08
C MET A 273 -4.30 -13.18 -12.70
N LYS A 274 -4.70 -11.97 -12.29
CA LYS A 274 -5.83 -11.20 -12.83
C LYS A 274 -5.32 -10.04 -13.69
N ALA A 275 -6.09 -9.63 -14.68
CA ALA A 275 -5.82 -8.46 -15.51
C ALA A 275 -7.11 -7.78 -15.93
N ALA A 276 -7.16 -6.45 -15.94
CA ALA A 276 -8.22 -5.68 -16.59
C ALA A 276 -7.83 -5.36 -18.03
N GLY A 277 -8.80 -5.36 -18.96
CA GLY A 277 -8.51 -5.26 -20.38
C GLY A 277 -9.72 -5.28 -21.29
N LEU A 278 -9.45 -5.17 -22.59
CA LEU A 278 -10.47 -5.09 -23.65
C LEU A 278 -10.51 -6.39 -24.46
N LEU A 279 -11.72 -6.87 -24.75
CA LEU A 279 -11.97 -8.07 -25.54
C LEU A 279 -12.03 -7.75 -27.04
N ARG A 280 -11.29 -8.48 -27.88
CA ARG A 280 -11.18 -8.23 -29.34
C ARG A 280 -11.24 -9.53 -30.13
N LYS A 281 -11.62 -9.47 -31.41
CA LYS A 281 -11.52 -10.65 -32.30
C LYS A 281 -10.05 -11.01 -32.52
N MET A 282 -9.78 -12.31 -32.69
CA MET A 282 -8.43 -12.81 -32.91
C MET A 282 -7.85 -12.31 -34.26
N PRO A 283 -6.57 -11.91 -34.34
CA PRO A 283 -5.98 -11.35 -35.57
C PRO A 283 -5.90 -12.31 -36.76
N ASP A 284 -6.00 -13.62 -36.51
CA ASP A 284 -6.08 -14.69 -37.51
C ASP A 284 -7.52 -15.09 -37.85
N ASN A 285 -8.52 -14.40 -37.26
CA ASN A 285 -9.95 -14.71 -37.32
C ASN A 285 -10.33 -16.11 -36.81
N ASN A 286 -9.55 -16.71 -35.91
CA ASN A 286 -9.90 -17.98 -35.27
C ASN A 286 -11.26 -17.88 -34.53
N PRO A 287 -12.30 -18.66 -34.92
CA PRO A 287 -13.65 -18.50 -34.39
C PRO A 287 -13.83 -19.07 -32.98
N ASN A 288 -12.87 -19.86 -32.48
CA ASN A 288 -12.97 -20.54 -31.19
C ASN A 288 -12.45 -19.70 -30.02
N PHE A 289 -11.81 -18.56 -30.29
CA PHE A 289 -11.17 -17.71 -29.28
C PHE A 289 -11.38 -16.21 -29.53
N ALA A 290 -11.40 -15.44 -28.46
CA ALA A 290 -11.22 -13.99 -28.48
C ALA A 290 -9.82 -13.63 -27.95
N LEU A 291 -9.29 -12.49 -28.41
CA LEU A 291 -8.05 -11.89 -27.92
C LEU A 291 -8.37 -10.87 -26.82
N PHE A 292 -8.12 -11.23 -25.57
CA PHE A 292 -8.13 -10.27 -24.47
C PHE A 292 -6.81 -9.50 -24.45
N SER A 293 -6.90 -8.18 -24.42
CA SER A 293 -5.76 -7.26 -24.38
C SER A 293 -5.73 -6.53 -23.04
N PRO A 294 -4.85 -6.92 -22.09
CA PRO A 294 -4.67 -6.21 -20.83
C PRO A 294 -4.32 -4.73 -21.02
N MET A 295 -4.71 -3.90 -20.06
CA MET A 295 -4.28 -2.50 -19.98
C MET A 295 -2.82 -2.38 -19.53
N ASP A 296 -2.35 -3.28 -18.66
CA ASP A 296 -0.94 -3.37 -18.29
C ASP A 296 -0.12 -4.10 -19.37
N SER A 297 0.76 -3.35 -20.04
CA SER A 297 1.68 -3.82 -21.09
C SER A 297 2.62 -4.95 -20.65
N ARG A 298 2.85 -5.12 -19.34
CA ARG A 298 3.71 -6.16 -18.76
C ARG A 298 3.07 -7.54 -18.81
N ILE A 299 1.74 -7.61 -18.91
CA ILE A 299 0.94 -8.83 -18.94
C ILE A 299 0.80 -9.32 -20.40
N PRO A 300 1.03 -10.60 -20.70
CA PRO A 300 0.80 -11.13 -22.05
C PRO A 300 -0.69 -11.04 -22.43
N ARG A 301 -0.98 -10.87 -23.74
CA ARG A 301 -2.35 -10.99 -24.23
C ARG A 301 -2.86 -12.42 -24.08
N LEU A 302 -4.15 -12.56 -23.78
CA LEU A 302 -4.77 -13.86 -23.48
C LEU A 302 -5.67 -14.31 -24.63
N MET A 303 -5.63 -15.60 -24.94
CA MET A 303 -6.68 -16.27 -25.70
C MET A 303 -7.77 -16.72 -24.72
N ILE A 304 -8.95 -16.13 -24.86
CA ILE A 304 -10.16 -16.46 -24.11
C ILE A 304 -11.01 -17.41 -24.98
N PRO A 305 -11.45 -18.58 -24.48
CA PRO A 305 -12.39 -19.43 -25.21
C PRO A 305 -13.68 -18.68 -25.54
N MET A 306 -14.22 -18.85 -26.76
CA MET A 306 -15.42 -18.10 -27.20
C MET A 306 -16.66 -18.37 -26.33
N ASN A 307 -16.72 -19.53 -25.67
CA ASN A 307 -17.78 -19.88 -24.72
C ASN A 307 -17.65 -19.23 -23.33
N ASN A 308 -16.52 -18.56 -23.02
CA ASN A 308 -16.38 -17.67 -21.86
C ASN A 308 -16.67 -16.19 -22.24
N CYS A 309 -16.88 -15.88 -23.53
CA CYS A 309 -17.19 -14.52 -23.98
C CYS A 309 -18.71 -14.22 -23.85
N PRO A 310 -19.13 -12.95 -23.81
CA PRO A 310 -20.55 -12.61 -23.92
C PRO A 310 -21.17 -13.23 -25.18
N PRO A 311 -22.38 -13.82 -25.15
CA PRO A 311 -22.94 -14.57 -26.28
C PRO A 311 -22.92 -13.81 -27.60
N ASP A 312 -23.27 -12.51 -27.55
CA ASP A 312 -23.38 -11.65 -28.72
C ASP A 312 -22.02 -11.15 -29.25
N PHE A 313 -20.92 -11.27 -28.48
CA PHE A 313 -19.60 -10.75 -28.86
C PHE A 313 -19.08 -11.34 -30.18
N LYS A 314 -19.44 -12.60 -30.46
CA LYS A 314 -19.06 -13.31 -31.68
C LYS A 314 -19.54 -12.56 -32.93
N ASP A 315 -20.77 -12.06 -32.91
CA ASP A 315 -21.42 -11.44 -34.06
C ASP A 315 -21.35 -9.90 -33.98
N ARG A 316 -21.43 -9.35 -32.77
CA ARG A 316 -21.40 -7.92 -32.42
C ARG A 316 -20.20 -7.56 -31.52
N PRO A 317 -18.94 -7.68 -31.99
CA PRO A 317 -17.76 -7.39 -31.18
C PRO A 317 -17.58 -5.89 -30.89
N ASN A 318 -18.09 -5.01 -31.76
CA ASN A 318 -17.89 -3.57 -31.67
C ASN A 318 -18.70 -2.96 -30.51
N ASP A 319 -19.85 -3.54 -30.18
CA ASP A 319 -20.68 -3.20 -29.02
C ASP A 319 -19.90 -3.30 -27.70
N TYR A 320 -18.80 -4.05 -27.70
CA TYR A 320 -17.88 -4.25 -26.57
C TYR A 320 -16.53 -3.53 -26.72
N GLU A 321 -16.32 -2.68 -27.74
CA GLU A 321 -15.02 -2.02 -27.99
C GLU A 321 -14.55 -1.17 -26.79
N LYS A 322 -15.50 -0.59 -26.05
CA LYS A 322 -15.26 0.14 -24.80
C LYS A 322 -15.46 -0.69 -23.53
N SER A 323 -16.00 -1.90 -23.60
CA SER A 323 -16.29 -2.67 -22.40
C SER A 323 -15.00 -3.15 -21.74
N LEU A 324 -14.77 -2.71 -20.51
CA LEU A 324 -13.67 -3.17 -19.67
C LEU A 324 -14.07 -4.51 -19.04
N PHE A 325 -13.22 -5.52 -19.16
CA PHE A 325 -13.43 -6.84 -18.56
C PHE A 325 -12.25 -7.20 -17.66
N VAL A 326 -12.48 -8.11 -16.71
CA VAL A 326 -11.39 -8.80 -16.00
C VAL A 326 -11.28 -10.24 -16.52
N ALA A 327 -10.05 -10.70 -16.68
CA ALA A 327 -9.73 -12.08 -17.03
C ALA A 327 -8.70 -12.68 -16.07
N ASN A 328 -8.89 -13.95 -15.74
CA ASN A 328 -7.88 -14.78 -15.09
C ASN A 328 -6.89 -15.30 -16.15
N ILE A 329 -5.61 -15.28 -15.81
CA ILE A 329 -4.53 -15.93 -16.55
C ILE A 329 -4.48 -17.38 -16.05
N ILE A 330 -4.93 -18.32 -16.88
CA ILE A 330 -5.00 -19.75 -16.53
C ILE A 330 -3.66 -20.44 -16.79
N GLU A 331 -3.01 -20.11 -17.91
CA GLU A 331 -1.79 -20.76 -18.36
C GLU A 331 -0.94 -19.79 -19.18
N ILE A 332 0.39 -19.89 -19.08
CA ILE A 332 1.33 -19.19 -19.97
C ILE A 332 2.17 -20.27 -20.66
N PRO A 333 1.71 -20.83 -21.79
CA PRO A 333 2.38 -21.96 -22.43
C PRO A 333 3.80 -21.60 -22.91
N PRO A 334 4.74 -22.56 -22.93
CA PRO A 334 6.13 -22.29 -23.32
C PRO A 334 6.29 -21.96 -24.81
N ASP A 335 5.42 -22.52 -25.67
CA ASP A 335 5.54 -22.50 -27.13
C ASP A 335 4.53 -21.58 -27.84
N LYS A 336 3.62 -20.93 -27.10
CA LYS A 336 2.57 -20.07 -27.68
C LYS A 336 2.91 -18.58 -27.56
N LYS A 337 2.44 -17.81 -28.54
CA LYS A 337 2.55 -16.33 -28.59
C LYS A 337 1.66 -15.62 -27.57
N PHE A 338 0.59 -16.27 -27.12
CA PHE A 338 -0.42 -15.75 -26.21
C PHE A 338 -0.59 -16.71 -25.03
N ALA A 339 -0.90 -16.17 -23.86
CA ALA A 339 -1.30 -16.97 -22.71
C ALA A 339 -2.76 -17.45 -22.89
N ARG A 340 -3.19 -18.43 -22.10
CA ARG A 340 -4.60 -18.84 -22.02
C ARG A 340 -5.26 -18.13 -20.85
N GLY A 341 -6.46 -17.61 -21.04
CA GLY A 341 -7.23 -16.99 -19.98
C GLY A 341 -8.69 -17.43 -19.94
N GLU A 342 -9.37 -17.02 -18.89
CA GLU A 342 -10.81 -17.16 -18.68
C GLU A 342 -11.38 -15.80 -18.32
N LEU A 343 -12.48 -15.40 -18.94
CA LEU A 343 -13.16 -14.13 -18.65
C LEU A 343 -13.95 -14.27 -17.35
N MET A 344 -13.83 -13.30 -16.45
CA MET A 344 -14.58 -13.28 -15.19
C MET A 344 -15.89 -12.50 -15.34
N GLU A 345 -15.80 -11.19 -15.50
CA GLU A 345 -16.94 -10.28 -15.55
C GLU A 345 -16.62 -9.04 -16.38
N SER A 346 -17.68 -8.32 -16.78
CA SER A 346 -17.59 -6.97 -17.34
C SER A 346 -17.67 -5.95 -16.20
N LEU A 347 -16.78 -4.97 -16.21
CA LEU A 347 -16.74 -3.87 -15.26
C LEU A 347 -17.54 -2.64 -15.72
N GLY A 348 -18.08 -2.65 -16.94
CA GLY A 348 -18.76 -1.50 -17.56
C GLY A 348 -17.93 -0.85 -18.67
N ASP A 349 -18.22 0.43 -18.97
CA ASP A 349 -17.47 1.21 -19.97
C ASP A 349 -16.12 1.67 -19.38
N ALA A 350 -15.03 1.42 -20.11
CA ALA A 350 -13.66 1.78 -19.74
C ALA A 350 -13.41 3.28 -19.56
N ASP A 351 -14.26 4.17 -20.09
CA ASP A 351 -14.22 5.61 -19.81
C ASP A 351 -14.74 5.97 -18.40
N THR A 352 -15.35 5.03 -17.65
CA THR A 352 -15.97 5.31 -16.34
C THR A 352 -15.05 5.12 -15.14
N LEU A 353 -15.24 6.01 -14.15
CA LEU A 353 -14.52 6.02 -12.88
C LEU A 353 -14.71 4.73 -12.06
N GLU A 354 -15.94 4.18 -12.09
CA GLU A 354 -16.33 2.97 -11.37
C GLU A 354 -15.65 1.72 -11.94
N ALA A 355 -15.70 1.53 -13.27
CA ALA A 355 -15.03 0.42 -13.94
C ALA A 355 -13.51 0.45 -13.69
N GLN A 356 -12.89 1.63 -13.74
CA GLN A 356 -11.46 1.80 -13.49
C GLN A 356 -11.10 1.60 -12.00
N SER A 357 -11.93 2.05 -11.05
CA SER A 357 -11.72 1.79 -9.61
C SER A 357 -11.79 0.29 -9.31
N LYS A 358 -12.81 -0.42 -9.83
CA LYS A 358 -12.93 -1.88 -9.67
C LYS A 358 -11.79 -2.64 -10.37
N ALA A 359 -11.33 -2.19 -11.53
CA ALA A 359 -10.16 -2.75 -12.21
C ALA A 359 -8.89 -2.66 -11.35
N ILE A 360 -8.61 -1.49 -10.76
CA ILE A 360 -7.47 -1.27 -9.86
C ILE A 360 -7.50 -2.26 -8.69
N LEU A 361 -8.66 -2.51 -8.09
CA LEU A 361 -8.82 -3.44 -6.97
C LEU A 361 -8.56 -4.89 -7.38
N MET A 362 -9.20 -5.36 -8.45
CA MET A 362 -9.10 -6.76 -8.88
C MET A 362 -7.70 -7.12 -9.39
N GLU A 363 -7.01 -6.20 -10.08
CA GLU A 363 -5.61 -6.41 -10.51
C GLU A 363 -4.64 -6.54 -9.33
N ASN A 364 -4.90 -5.84 -8.22
CA ASN A 364 -4.09 -5.88 -6.99
C ASN A 364 -4.58 -6.93 -5.97
N ASP A 365 -5.54 -7.79 -6.33
CA ASP A 365 -6.15 -8.78 -5.43
C ASP A 365 -6.68 -8.16 -4.11
N ILE A 366 -7.31 -6.99 -4.20
CA ILE A 366 -8.06 -6.39 -3.09
C ILE A 366 -9.52 -6.83 -3.20
N ARG A 367 -10.04 -7.40 -2.10
CA ARG A 367 -11.44 -7.78 -1.92
C ARG A 367 -12.25 -6.60 -1.44
N ASP A 368 -13.28 -6.20 -2.19
CA ASP A 368 -14.28 -5.20 -1.78
C ASP A 368 -15.68 -5.77 -1.59
N GLU A 369 -15.81 -7.10 -1.58
CA GLU A 369 -17.04 -7.82 -1.24
C GLU A 369 -17.44 -7.64 0.23
N GLU A 370 -18.74 -7.76 0.50
CA GLU A 370 -19.29 -7.75 1.86
C GLU A 370 -18.83 -8.94 2.70
N PHE A 371 -18.88 -8.77 4.01
CA PHE A 371 -18.49 -9.82 4.97
C PHE A 371 -19.54 -10.93 5.03
N ASN A 372 -19.11 -12.19 4.91
CA ASN A 372 -20.01 -13.34 4.92
C ASN A 372 -20.63 -13.63 6.30
N ASP A 373 -21.71 -14.39 6.31
CA ASP A 373 -22.47 -14.76 7.52
C ASP A 373 -21.61 -15.35 8.64
N GLU A 374 -20.59 -16.15 8.33
CA GLU A 374 -19.70 -16.74 9.36
C GLU A 374 -18.80 -15.70 10.04
N VAL A 375 -18.42 -14.65 9.32
CA VAL A 375 -17.72 -13.47 9.89
C VAL A 375 -18.69 -12.62 10.71
N ILE A 376 -19.92 -12.39 10.21
CA ILE A 376 -20.94 -11.61 10.92
C ILE A 376 -21.39 -12.31 12.22
N LYS A 377 -21.48 -13.64 12.24
CA LYS A 377 -21.76 -14.45 13.46
C LYS A 377 -20.70 -14.34 14.55
N CYS A 378 -19.49 -13.85 14.23
CA CYS A 378 -18.44 -13.60 15.21
C CYS A 378 -18.55 -12.21 15.88
N LEU A 379 -19.47 -11.36 15.43
CA LEU A 379 -19.78 -10.08 16.09
C LEU A 379 -20.67 -10.32 17.34
N PRO A 380 -20.67 -9.43 18.33
CA PRO A 380 -21.56 -9.55 19.49
C PRO A 380 -23.03 -9.68 19.06
N LEU A 381 -23.79 -10.60 19.66
CA LEU A 381 -25.18 -10.88 19.26
C LEU A 381 -26.10 -9.66 19.40
N GLU A 382 -25.93 -8.91 20.49
CA GLU A 382 -26.66 -7.68 20.79
C GLU A 382 -25.98 -6.45 20.17
N GLN A 383 -25.94 -6.39 18.84
CA GLN A 383 -25.14 -5.39 18.10
C GLN A 383 -25.49 -3.93 18.42
N ASP A 384 -26.77 -3.63 18.69
CA ASP A 384 -27.24 -2.26 18.96
C ASP A 384 -27.37 -1.91 20.45
N SER A 385 -27.39 -2.91 21.34
CA SER A 385 -27.39 -2.74 22.80
C SER A 385 -26.03 -3.05 23.46
N TRP A 386 -24.98 -3.35 22.68
CA TRP A 386 -23.68 -3.76 23.24
C TRP A 386 -23.09 -2.71 24.20
N HIS A 387 -22.89 -3.14 25.44
CA HIS A 387 -22.14 -2.45 26.48
C HIS A 387 -20.95 -3.31 26.94
N ILE A 388 -19.94 -2.65 27.52
CA ILE A 388 -18.84 -3.34 28.19
C ILE A 388 -19.39 -4.20 29.34
N PRO A 389 -19.07 -5.51 29.42
CA PRO A 389 -19.51 -6.35 30.53
C PRO A 389 -18.91 -5.92 31.87
N ASP A 390 -19.69 -5.99 32.95
CA ASP A 390 -19.32 -5.56 34.31
C ASP A 390 -17.96 -6.10 34.78
N GLU A 391 -17.62 -7.34 34.40
CA GLU A 391 -16.34 -7.95 34.74
C GLU A 391 -15.12 -7.17 34.23
N GLU A 392 -15.20 -6.55 33.04
CA GLU A 392 -14.05 -5.86 32.43
C GLU A 392 -13.65 -4.62 33.25
N PHE A 393 -14.60 -3.98 33.94
CA PHE A 393 -14.30 -2.87 34.85
C PHE A 393 -13.50 -3.30 36.10
N SER A 394 -13.49 -4.59 36.43
CA SER A 394 -12.66 -5.15 37.51
C SER A 394 -11.27 -5.62 37.04
N LYS A 395 -11.11 -5.90 35.75
CA LYS A 395 -9.87 -6.43 35.15
C LYS A 395 -8.98 -5.35 34.53
N ARG A 396 -9.51 -4.13 34.34
CA ARG A 396 -8.90 -3.05 33.56
C ARG A 396 -8.67 -1.79 34.39
N LEU A 397 -7.68 -1.00 34.03
CA LEU A 397 -7.48 0.32 34.60
C LEU A 397 -8.58 1.29 34.11
N ASP A 398 -9.43 1.76 35.03
CA ASP A 398 -10.45 2.77 34.73
C ASP A 398 -9.80 4.16 34.60
N LEU A 399 -9.90 4.73 33.41
CA LEU A 399 -9.38 6.04 33.03
C LEU A 399 -10.51 6.97 32.52
N ARG A 400 -11.79 6.60 32.69
CA ARG A 400 -12.94 7.39 32.20
C ARG A 400 -13.03 8.79 32.80
N ASN A 401 -12.44 8.98 33.98
CA ASN A 401 -12.35 10.25 34.71
C ASN A 401 -11.06 11.04 34.40
N LYS A 402 -10.56 10.97 33.16
CA LYS A 402 -9.38 11.71 32.67
C LYS A 402 -9.70 12.47 31.38
N CYS A 403 -8.98 13.58 31.15
CA CYS A 403 -9.08 14.37 29.92
C CYS A 403 -8.40 13.58 28.79
N ILE A 404 -9.20 12.78 28.08
CA ILE A 404 -8.78 11.92 26.97
C ILE A 404 -9.57 12.32 25.73
N PHE A 405 -8.90 12.55 24.60
CA PHE A 405 -9.54 12.91 23.32
C PHE A 405 -8.76 12.33 22.14
N THR A 406 -9.38 12.31 20.95
CA THR A 406 -8.74 11.91 19.69
C THR A 406 -8.39 13.15 18.86
N ILE A 407 -7.41 13.06 17.95
CA ILE A 407 -7.05 14.13 17.00
C ILE A 407 -6.88 13.54 15.59
N ASP A 408 -7.87 13.74 14.75
CA ASP A 408 -8.06 12.98 13.52
C ASP A 408 -8.27 13.86 12.27
N PRO A 409 -8.28 13.29 11.05
CA PRO A 409 -8.98 13.89 9.94
C PRO A 409 -10.47 14.11 10.32
N ALA A 410 -11.04 15.27 9.97
CA ALA A 410 -12.46 15.56 10.27
C ALA A 410 -13.40 14.45 9.77
N THR A 411 -13.10 13.85 8.62
CA THR A 411 -13.85 12.75 7.97
C THR A 411 -13.64 11.35 8.57
N ALA A 412 -12.72 11.17 9.53
CA ALA A 412 -12.43 9.86 10.12
C ALA A 412 -13.61 9.27 10.91
N ARG A 413 -13.70 7.94 10.92
CA ARG A 413 -14.72 7.16 11.65
C ARG A 413 -14.11 6.02 12.46
N ASP A 414 -13.04 5.47 11.93
CA ASP A 414 -12.11 4.49 12.47
C ASP A 414 -11.06 5.18 13.36
N LEU A 415 -11.47 5.63 14.54
CA LEU A 415 -10.63 6.32 15.51
C LEU A 415 -9.84 5.26 16.31
N ASP A 416 -8.61 4.96 15.86
CA ASP A 416 -7.73 3.95 16.49
C ASP A 416 -7.14 4.42 17.83
N ASP A 417 -6.82 5.72 17.95
CA ASP A 417 -5.98 6.26 19.01
C ASP A 417 -6.55 7.52 19.68
N ALA A 418 -6.28 7.63 20.99
CA ALA A 418 -6.61 8.77 21.84
C ALA A 418 -5.43 9.14 22.74
N LEU A 419 -5.34 10.41 23.11
CA LEU A 419 -4.25 10.99 23.90
C LEU A 419 -4.77 11.60 25.21
N SER A 420 -3.91 11.60 26.23
CA SER A 420 -4.07 12.41 27.43
C SER A 420 -2.74 12.94 27.97
N CYS A 421 -2.79 14.05 28.68
CA CYS A 421 -1.67 14.60 29.45
C CYS A 421 -2.19 15.22 30.75
N GLU A 422 -1.54 14.90 31.86
CA GLU A 422 -1.82 15.38 33.20
C GLU A 422 -0.50 15.85 33.83
N ARG A 423 -0.38 17.16 34.09
CA ARG A 423 0.80 17.71 34.76
C ARG A 423 0.71 17.46 36.27
N LEU A 424 1.77 16.89 36.82
CA LEU A 424 1.86 16.41 38.20
C LEU A 424 2.41 17.51 39.14
N GLU A 425 2.20 17.33 40.45
CA GLU A 425 2.63 18.28 41.49
C GLU A 425 4.15 18.55 41.50
N ASN A 426 4.96 17.57 41.08
CA ASN A 426 6.41 17.69 40.93
C ASN A 426 6.85 18.34 39.60
N GLY A 427 5.90 18.79 38.77
CA GLY A 427 6.14 19.44 37.48
C GLY A 427 6.32 18.49 36.29
N HIS A 428 6.42 17.18 36.52
CA HIS A 428 6.48 16.14 35.48
C HIS A 428 5.11 15.94 34.79
N TYR A 429 5.09 15.23 33.66
CA TYR A 429 3.88 14.94 32.90
C TYR A 429 3.55 13.45 32.95
N ARG A 430 2.32 13.10 33.31
CA ARG A 430 1.74 11.78 33.02
C ARG A 430 1.08 11.85 31.65
N ILE A 431 1.60 11.11 30.68
CA ILE A 431 1.12 11.09 29.29
C ILE A 431 0.56 9.70 28.98
N GLY A 432 -0.64 9.65 28.40
CA GLY A 432 -1.30 8.42 27.96
C GLY A 432 -1.49 8.37 26.45
N VAL A 433 -1.14 7.24 25.86
CA VAL A 433 -1.56 6.81 24.51
C VAL A 433 -2.52 5.63 24.70
N HIS A 434 -3.76 5.79 24.26
CA HIS A 434 -4.83 4.82 24.43
C HIS A 434 -5.28 4.32 23.06
N ILE A 435 -5.05 3.04 22.76
CA ILE A 435 -5.33 2.42 21.46
C ILE A 435 -6.53 1.48 21.59
N ALA A 436 -7.46 1.49 20.63
CA ALA A 436 -8.62 0.59 20.59
C ALA A 436 -8.25 -0.89 20.80
N ASP A 437 -8.84 -1.56 21.81
CA ASP A 437 -8.58 -2.98 22.10
C ASP A 437 -9.38 -3.91 21.16
N VAL A 438 -9.06 -3.84 19.87
CA VAL A 438 -9.63 -4.71 18.84
C VAL A 438 -9.38 -6.20 19.13
N SER A 439 -8.30 -6.51 19.87
CA SER A 439 -7.98 -7.88 20.29
C SER A 439 -9.00 -8.50 21.27
N TYR A 440 -9.86 -7.68 21.89
CA TYR A 440 -11.02 -8.15 22.66
C TYR A 440 -12.15 -8.67 21.74
N PHE A 441 -12.38 -8.01 20.61
CA PHE A 441 -13.47 -8.36 19.68
C PHE A 441 -13.05 -9.39 18.63
N VAL A 442 -11.83 -9.27 18.10
CA VAL A 442 -11.27 -10.20 17.10
C VAL A 442 -10.51 -11.31 17.83
N GLN A 443 -11.24 -12.33 18.27
CA GLN A 443 -10.69 -13.50 18.94
C GLN A 443 -9.96 -14.42 17.95
N GLU A 444 -8.79 -14.95 18.33
CA GLU A 444 -7.93 -15.72 17.43
C GLU A 444 -8.60 -17.01 16.93
N GLN A 445 -8.27 -17.43 15.70
CA GLN A 445 -8.81 -18.61 15.01
C GLN A 445 -10.30 -18.55 14.61
N THR A 446 -11.02 -17.46 14.92
CA THR A 446 -12.41 -17.24 14.47
C THR A 446 -12.50 -16.93 12.97
N SER A 447 -13.70 -17.03 12.38
CA SER A 447 -13.95 -16.63 10.98
C SER A 447 -13.56 -15.16 10.74
N LEU A 448 -13.87 -14.28 11.70
CA LEU A 448 -13.53 -12.86 11.68
C LEU A 448 -12.01 -12.62 11.72
N ASP A 449 -11.27 -13.38 12.53
CA ASP A 449 -9.79 -13.32 12.59
C ASP A 449 -9.14 -13.77 11.27
N ASN A 450 -9.62 -14.89 10.72
CA ASN A 450 -9.17 -15.38 9.42
C ASN A 450 -9.44 -14.37 8.29
N GLU A 451 -10.61 -13.71 8.29
CA GLU A 451 -10.95 -12.66 7.33
C GLU A 451 -10.09 -11.40 7.51
N ALA A 452 -9.86 -10.97 8.75
CA ALA A 452 -8.99 -9.85 9.08
C ALA A 452 -7.54 -10.10 8.64
N ALA A 453 -7.02 -11.32 8.82
CA ALA A 453 -5.71 -11.73 8.35
C ALA A 453 -5.61 -11.69 6.81
N GLN A 454 -6.61 -12.24 6.11
CA GLN A 454 -6.67 -12.25 4.64
C GLN A 454 -6.79 -10.84 4.03
N ARG A 455 -7.57 -9.94 4.65
CA ARG A 455 -7.62 -8.51 4.24
C ARG A 455 -6.34 -7.76 4.63
N THR A 456 -5.71 -8.10 5.77
CA THR A 456 -4.49 -7.51 6.35
C THR A 456 -4.56 -6.04 6.73
N THR A 457 -5.19 -5.18 5.92
CA THR A 457 -5.20 -3.73 6.07
C THR A 457 -6.43 -3.15 5.38
N SER A 458 -6.99 -2.07 5.94
CA SER A 458 -7.98 -1.28 5.21
C SER A 458 -7.32 -0.60 4.00
N VAL A 459 -8.05 -0.47 2.89
CA VAL A 459 -7.58 0.17 1.65
C VAL A 459 -8.32 1.47 1.43
N TYR A 460 -7.59 2.57 1.34
CA TYR A 460 -8.13 3.93 1.19
C TYR A 460 -8.03 4.33 -0.28
N LEU A 461 -9.17 4.46 -0.95
CA LEU A 461 -9.31 5.06 -2.28
C LEU A 461 -9.71 6.54 -2.14
N VAL A 462 -9.85 7.27 -3.25
CA VAL A 462 -10.31 8.66 -3.21
C VAL A 462 -11.78 8.77 -2.81
N GLU A 463 -12.65 7.86 -3.28
CA GLU A 463 -14.10 7.90 -3.00
C GLU A 463 -14.56 7.11 -1.77
N ARG A 464 -13.82 6.08 -1.37
CA ARG A 464 -14.24 5.13 -0.33
C ARG A 464 -13.07 4.45 0.38
N VAL A 465 -13.36 3.89 1.56
CA VAL A 465 -12.46 3.01 2.30
C VAL A 465 -13.05 1.61 2.31
N ILE A 466 -12.26 0.64 1.85
CA ILE A 466 -12.55 -0.79 1.96
C ILE A 466 -11.99 -1.25 3.31
N PRO A 467 -12.84 -1.64 4.28
CA PRO A 467 -12.37 -1.91 5.64
C PRO A 467 -11.82 -3.33 5.78
N MET A 468 -10.87 -3.47 6.71
CA MET A 468 -10.33 -4.77 7.15
C MET A 468 -11.33 -5.57 8.00
N LEU A 469 -12.20 -4.88 8.75
CA LEU A 469 -13.18 -5.46 9.67
C LEU A 469 -14.61 -5.00 9.31
N PRO A 470 -15.66 -5.69 9.79
CA PRO A 470 -17.04 -5.24 9.61
C PRO A 470 -17.27 -3.82 10.17
N ARG A 471 -18.13 -3.04 9.50
CA ARG A 471 -18.43 -1.63 9.85
C ARG A 471 -18.85 -1.42 11.30
N LEU A 472 -19.52 -2.39 11.92
CA LEU A 472 -19.87 -2.34 13.35
C LEU A 472 -18.64 -2.22 14.26
N LEU A 473 -17.53 -2.87 13.92
CA LEU A 473 -16.28 -2.74 14.68
C LEU A 473 -15.56 -1.43 14.31
N CYS A 474 -15.42 -1.13 13.01
CA CYS A 474 -14.67 0.03 12.53
C CYS A 474 -15.28 1.38 12.93
N ASP A 475 -16.59 1.56 12.73
CA ASP A 475 -17.26 2.86 12.87
C ASP A 475 -17.94 3.02 14.27
N ARG A 476 -18.08 1.92 15.05
CA ARG A 476 -18.75 1.92 16.37
C ARG A 476 -17.93 1.27 17.50
N LEU A 477 -17.91 -0.06 17.59
CA LEU A 477 -17.55 -0.77 18.85
C LEU A 477 -16.08 -0.64 19.24
N CYS A 478 -15.16 -0.65 18.27
CA CYS A 478 -13.73 -0.45 18.54
C CYS A 478 -13.33 1.03 18.51
N SER A 479 -14.01 1.84 17.69
CA SER A 479 -13.68 3.24 17.49
C SER A 479 -13.82 4.05 18.78
N LEU A 480 -12.83 4.90 19.07
CA LEU A 480 -12.74 5.70 20.30
C LEU A 480 -13.64 6.96 20.28
N ASN A 481 -14.91 6.74 19.93
CA ASN A 481 -15.95 7.76 19.84
C ASN A 481 -16.12 8.56 21.14
N PRO A 482 -16.41 9.88 21.06
CA PRO A 482 -16.61 10.73 22.23
C PRO A 482 -17.91 10.39 22.98
N ASN A 483 -17.92 10.64 24.29
CA ASN A 483 -19.03 10.40 25.21
C ASN A 483 -19.50 8.93 25.33
N GLU A 484 -18.67 7.97 24.93
CA GLU A 484 -18.92 6.55 25.10
C GLU A 484 -17.76 5.86 25.84
N ASP A 485 -18.07 4.86 26.66
CA ASP A 485 -17.05 4.04 27.31
C ASP A 485 -16.44 3.07 26.28
N ARG A 486 -15.12 2.92 26.28
CA ARG A 486 -14.37 2.10 25.30
C ARG A 486 -13.23 1.30 25.92
N LEU A 487 -13.04 0.10 25.39
CA LEU A 487 -11.94 -0.80 25.76
C LEU A 487 -10.67 -0.41 25.02
N THR A 488 -9.58 -0.17 25.76
CA THR A 488 -8.30 0.26 25.19
C THR A 488 -7.11 -0.48 25.76
N TYR A 489 -6.09 -0.64 24.93
CA TYR A 489 -4.72 -0.90 25.37
C TYR A 489 -4.03 0.46 25.59
N SER A 490 -3.63 0.73 26.84
CA SER A 490 -2.91 1.98 27.18
C SER A 490 -1.41 1.74 27.31
N VAL A 491 -0.64 2.70 26.79
CA VAL A 491 0.75 2.95 27.17
C VAL A 491 0.77 4.27 27.92
N ILE A 492 1.26 4.26 29.16
CA ILE A 492 1.27 5.42 30.06
C ILE A 492 2.72 5.67 30.48
N TRP A 493 3.17 6.91 30.36
CA TRP A 493 4.50 7.33 30.77
C TRP A 493 4.43 8.41 31.84
N ILE A 494 5.40 8.41 32.75
CA ILE A 494 5.78 9.60 33.51
C ILE A 494 7.02 10.18 32.82
N MET A 495 6.97 11.45 32.41
CA MET A 495 8.07 12.12 31.71
C MET A 495 8.52 13.41 32.43
N ASP A 496 9.82 13.69 32.40
CA ASP A 496 10.35 14.99 32.80
C ASP A 496 9.99 16.10 31.78
N GLU A 497 10.26 17.36 32.14
CA GLU A 497 10.06 18.53 31.27
C GLU A 497 10.96 18.55 30.02
N LYS A 498 11.87 17.57 29.90
CA LYS A 498 12.76 17.35 28.76
C LYS A 498 12.32 16.13 27.94
N GLY A 499 11.14 15.57 28.18
CA GLY A 499 10.61 14.40 27.47
C GLY A 499 11.48 13.15 27.61
N ASN A 500 12.10 12.92 28.77
CA ASN A 500 12.71 11.65 29.14
C ASN A 500 11.68 10.80 29.88
N ILE A 501 11.54 9.52 29.51
CA ILE A 501 10.69 8.57 30.25
C ILE A 501 11.37 8.26 31.59
N LEU A 502 10.64 8.49 32.68
CA LEU A 502 11.04 8.19 34.06
C LEU A 502 10.40 6.88 34.56
N ASP A 503 9.17 6.60 34.11
CA ASP A 503 8.40 5.39 34.40
C ASP A 503 7.47 5.06 33.22
N GLU A 504 7.14 3.77 33.04
CA GLU A 504 6.40 3.25 31.89
C GLU A 504 5.48 2.08 32.30
N GLN A 505 4.18 2.25 32.01
CA GLN A 505 3.15 1.24 32.24
C GLN A 505 2.42 0.88 30.93
N PHE A 506 2.46 -0.39 30.56
CA PHE A 506 1.55 -0.99 29.58
C PHE A 506 0.39 -1.63 30.35
N THR A 507 -0.87 -1.43 29.92
CA THR A 507 -2.03 -2.02 30.61
C THR A 507 -3.29 -2.07 29.73
N ARG A 508 -4.20 -3.01 30.00
CA ARG A 508 -5.59 -2.95 29.50
C ARG A 508 -6.40 -1.99 30.37
N SER A 509 -7.25 -1.22 29.71
CA SER A 509 -7.88 -0.02 30.27
C SER A 509 -9.29 0.18 29.73
N ILE A 510 -10.05 1.05 30.39
CA ILE A 510 -11.32 1.58 29.91
C ILE A 510 -11.23 3.10 29.93
N ILE A 511 -11.48 3.73 28.78
CA ILE A 511 -11.52 5.19 28.63
C ILE A 511 -12.92 5.66 28.29
N ARG A 512 -13.14 6.97 28.35
CA ARG A 512 -14.31 7.64 27.82
C ARG A 512 -13.83 8.94 27.18
N SER A 513 -13.76 8.98 25.85
CA SER A 513 -13.24 10.16 25.13
C SER A 513 -14.14 11.37 25.38
N CYS A 514 -13.60 12.52 25.76
CA CYS A 514 -14.39 13.72 26.08
C CYS A 514 -14.79 14.50 24.83
N VAL A 515 -13.99 14.44 23.76
CA VAL A 515 -14.24 15.09 22.46
C VAL A 515 -13.45 14.39 21.33
N LYS A 516 -13.97 14.43 20.10
CA LYS A 516 -13.20 14.14 18.86
C LYS A 516 -12.69 15.47 18.28
N LEU A 517 -11.39 15.73 18.32
CA LEU A 517 -10.80 16.89 17.63
C LEU A 517 -10.47 16.55 16.18
N SER A 518 -10.44 17.58 15.33
CA SER A 518 -9.80 17.51 14.03
C SER A 518 -8.35 18.02 14.13
N TYR A 519 -7.51 17.67 13.16
CA TYR A 519 -6.19 18.31 13.02
C TYR A 519 -6.28 19.84 12.87
N GLU A 520 -7.38 20.36 12.33
CA GLU A 520 -7.66 21.80 12.26
C GLU A 520 -7.94 22.39 13.65
N HIS A 521 -8.79 21.75 14.46
CA HIS A 521 -9.11 22.20 15.82
C HIS A 521 -7.86 22.20 16.72
N ALA A 522 -7.05 21.14 16.64
CA ALA A 522 -5.80 21.05 17.38
C ALA A 522 -4.74 22.05 16.85
N GLN A 523 -4.73 22.35 15.55
CA GLN A 523 -3.80 23.34 15.00
C GLN A 523 -4.17 24.78 15.42
N ASP A 524 -5.44 25.15 15.45
CA ASP A 524 -5.87 26.49 15.89
C ASP A 524 -5.49 26.74 17.37
N ILE A 525 -5.59 25.72 18.22
CA ILE A 525 -5.08 25.76 19.61
C ILE A 525 -3.55 26.00 19.63
N ILE A 526 -2.80 25.29 18.80
CA ILE A 526 -1.32 25.39 18.70
C ILE A 526 -0.86 26.76 18.17
N ASP A 527 -1.53 27.30 17.15
CA ASP A 527 -1.19 28.58 16.52
C ASP A 527 -1.65 29.78 17.37
N HIS A 528 -2.72 29.63 18.14
CA HIS A 528 -3.32 30.68 18.95
C HIS A 528 -3.43 30.32 20.45
N PRO A 529 -2.31 30.03 21.16
CA PRO A 529 -2.34 29.59 22.56
C PRO A 529 -2.95 30.61 23.53
N ASN A 530 -2.93 31.90 23.18
CA ASN A 530 -3.50 32.99 23.99
C ASN A 530 -4.96 33.34 23.63
N LYS A 531 -5.56 32.69 22.62
CA LYS A 531 -6.96 32.90 22.23
C LYS A 531 -7.89 32.32 23.29
N GLU A 532 -8.89 33.10 23.72
CA GLU A 532 -10.02 32.57 24.48
C GLU A 532 -10.98 31.87 23.53
N TYR A 533 -11.49 30.74 23.97
CA TYR A 533 -12.38 29.86 23.21
C TYR A 533 -13.65 29.60 24.01
N LYS A 534 -14.74 29.33 23.30
CA LYS A 534 -15.98 28.84 23.88
C LYS A 534 -16.16 27.36 23.54
N ASN A 535 -17.04 26.68 24.27
CA ASN A 535 -17.31 25.26 24.00
C ASN A 535 -18.02 25.07 22.65
N GLU A 536 -18.74 26.08 22.16
CA GLU A 536 -19.44 26.06 20.87
C GLU A 536 -18.51 26.21 19.65
N ASP A 537 -17.24 26.62 19.86
CA ASP A 537 -16.24 26.71 18.78
C ASP A 537 -15.70 25.32 18.37
N PHE A 538 -16.08 24.25 19.09
CA PHE A 538 -15.55 22.88 18.95
C PHE A 538 -16.68 21.83 18.91
N PRO A 539 -16.39 20.58 18.47
CA PRO A 539 -17.30 19.46 18.61
C PRO A 539 -17.64 19.20 20.09
N THR A 540 -18.84 18.64 20.33
CA THR A 540 -19.42 18.48 21.69
C THR A 540 -18.45 17.90 22.71
N ILE A 541 -18.09 18.72 23.70
CA ILE A 541 -17.23 18.36 24.83
C ILE A 541 -18.09 17.73 25.94
N THR A 542 -17.57 16.67 26.57
CA THR A 542 -18.29 15.86 27.57
C THR A 542 -17.41 15.51 28.79
N ASN A 543 -17.93 14.67 29.69
CA ASN A 543 -17.26 14.21 30.93
C ASN A 543 -16.85 15.33 31.91
N ASN A 544 -17.62 16.43 31.93
CA ASN A 544 -17.41 17.63 32.77
C ASN A 544 -16.12 18.42 32.48
N TYR A 545 -15.43 18.17 31.37
CA TYR A 545 -14.34 19.02 30.88
C TYR A 545 -14.88 20.24 30.13
N ALA A 546 -14.11 21.32 30.11
CA ALA A 546 -14.31 22.50 29.27
C ALA A 546 -13.23 22.60 28.19
N ILE A 547 -13.42 23.48 27.21
CA ILE A 547 -12.41 23.71 26.18
C ILE A 547 -11.05 24.14 26.75
N ASN A 548 -11.02 24.84 27.89
CA ASN A 548 -9.78 25.25 28.54
C ASN A 548 -8.93 24.07 29.04
N ASP A 549 -9.55 22.98 29.51
CA ASP A 549 -8.82 21.78 29.95
C ASP A 549 -8.17 21.09 28.74
N ILE A 550 -8.96 20.85 27.70
CA ILE A 550 -8.53 20.25 26.43
C ILE A 550 -7.42 21.10 25.78
N LYS A 551 -7.59 22.43 25.77
CA LYS A 551 -6.61 23.38 25.25
C LYS A 551 -5.27 23.25 25.99
N GLN A 552 -5.27 23.20 27.32
CA GLN A 552 -4.03 23.03 28.08
C GLN A 552 -3.39 21.66 27.81
N THR A 553 -4.18 20.58 27.78
CA THR A 553 -3.69 19.23 27.45
C THR A 553 -3.08 19.17 26.04
N VAL A 554 -3.68 19.80 25.04
CA VAL A 554 -3.13 19.89 23.67
C VAL A 554 -1.82 20.67 23.64
N LEU A 555 -1.71 21.78 24.39
CA LEU A 555 -0.48 22.57 24.46
C LEU A 555 0.66 21.82 25.19
N ASP A 556 0.36 21.14 26.31
CA ASP A 556 1.34 20.33 27.04
C ASP A 556 1.85 19.16 26.17
N LEU A 557 0.96 18.49 25.44
CA LEU A 557 1.31 17.48 24.43
C LEU A 557 2.14 18.07 23.29
N TYR A 558 1.82 19.28 22.82
CA TYR A 558 2.57 19.93 21.75
C TYR A 558 4.01 20.25 22.17
N GLU A 559 4.22 20.83 23.35
CA GLU A 559 5.56 21.15 23.86
C GLU A 559 6.43 19.90 23.99
N ILE A 560 5.93 18.84 24.63
CA ILE A 560 6.67 17.58 24.75
C ILE A 560 6.89 16.92 23.38
N SER A 561 5.93 16.97 22.44
CA SER A 561 6.13 16.42 21.08
C SER A 561 7.28 17.11 20.32
N LYS A 562 7.45 18.43 20.44
CA LYS A 562 8.60 19.13 19.84
C LYS A 562 9.94 18.64 20.39
N ILE A 563 9.98 18.30 21.69
CA ILE A 563 11.18 17.78 22.35
C ILE A 563 11.45 16.33 21.93
N LEU A 564 10.43 15.47 21.85
CA LEU A 564 10.56 14.11 21.30
C LEU A 564 11.09 14.14 19.86
N ARG A 565 10.55 15.03 19.02
CA ARG A 565 10.99 15.21 17.63
C ARG A 565 12.44 15.68 17.51
N SER A 566 12.89 16.60 18.37
CA SER A 566 14.28 17.09 18.33
C SER A 566 15.31 16.02 18.75
N LYS A 567 14.91 15.05 19.59
CA LYS A 567 15.73 13.89 19.96
C LYS A 567 15.88 12.83 18.85
N ARG A 568 15.01 12.80 17.83
CA ARG A 568 15.06 11.85 16.70
C ARG A 568 16.18 12.19 15.69
N ILE A 569 17.40 12.37 16.18
CA ILE A 569 18.58 12.67 15.35
C ILE A 569 18.81 11.50 14.39
N GLY A 570 18.88 11.83 13.09
CA GLY A 570 19.03 10.86 12.01
C GLY A 570 17.75 10.21 11.48
N ALA A 571 16.57 10.52 12.03
CA ALA A 571 15.32 10.13 11.39
C ALA A 571 15.12 10.87 10.04
N LEU A 572 14.56 10.17 9.05
CA LEU A 572 14.43 10.63 7.67
C LEU A 572 12.98 10.93 7.28
N THR A 573 12.64 12.22 7.20
CA THR A 573 11.35 12.70 6.68
C THR A 573 11.36 12.78 5.14
N LEU A 574 11.28 11.62 4.47
CA LEU A 574 11.24 11.53 3.00
C LEU A 574 9.82 11.57 2.42
N ASN A 575 8.98 12.46 2.96
CA ASN A 575 7.57 12.57 2.58
C ASN A 575 7.41 13.15 1.17
N GLN A 576 6.90 12.33 0.25
CA GLN A 576 6.49 12.79 -1.09
C GLN A 576 5.13 13.53 -1.01
N PRO A 577 4.86 14.49 -1.91
CA PRO A 577 3.56 15.17 -1.97
C PRO A 577 2.42 14.17 -2.18
N LYS A 578 1.36 14.29 -1.38
CA LYS A 578 0.10 13.56 -1.56
C LYS A 578 -0.98 14.52 -2.02
N LEU A 579 -1.87 14.06 -2.91
CA LEU A 579 -3.02 14.83 -3.36
C LEU A 579 -4.23 14.50 -2.49
N GLN A 580 -5.02 15.53 -2.17
CA GLN A 580 -6.32 15.42 -1.52
C GLN A 580 -7.37 15.99 -2.46
N TYR A 581 -8.49 15.29 -2.64
CA TYR A 581 -9.54 15.67 -3.58
C TYR A 581 -10.78 16.19 -2.87
N GLN A 582 -11.42 17.20 -3.46
CA GLN A 582 -12.82 17.50 -3.19
C GLN A 582 -13.65 16.76 -4.25
N ILE A 583 -14.53 15.86 -3.82
CA ILE A 583 -15.40 15.07 -4.72
C ILE A 583 -16.85 15.51 -4.57
N LYS A 584 -17.63 15.44 -5.65
CA LYS A 584 -19.08 15.68 -5.57
C LYS A 584 -19.75 14.54 -4.77
N PRO A 585 -20.56 14.82 -3.74
CA PRO A 585 -21.11 13.78 -2.86
C PRO A 585 -21.85 12.65 -3.57
N ASP A 586 -22.66 12.96 -4.59
CA ASP A 586 -23.50 11.98 -5.28
C ASP A 586 -22.71 11.19 -6.33
N SER A 587 -22.12 11.89 -7.31
CA SER A 587 -21.49 11.27 -8.48
C SER A 587 -20.02 10.86 -8.27
N LYS A 588 -19.42 11.18 -7.12
CA LYS A 588 -18.01 10.93 -6.76
C LYS A 588 -16.94 11.58 -7.67
N ILE A 589 -17.35 12.27 -8.73
CA ILE A 589 -16.46 12.98 -9.66
C ILE A 589 -15.63 14.03 -8.89
N PRO A 590 -14.30 14.13 -9.12
CA PRO A 590 -13.47 15.18 -8.52
C PRO A 590 -13.85 16.56 -9.05
N LEU A 591 -13.96 17.52 -8.13
CA LEU A 591 -14.24 18.94 -8.39
C LEU A 591 -12.98 19.79 -8.31
N SER A 592 -12.09 19.47 -7.37
CA SER A 592 -10.80 20.13 -7.19
C SER A 592 -9.81 19.18 -6.51
N PHE A 593 -8.53 19.57 -6.48
CA PHE A 593 -7.52 18.91 -5.66
C PHE A 593 -6.62 19.94 -4.97
N SER A 594 -6.00 19.52 -3.87
CA SER A 594 -4.95 20.25 -3.16
C SER A 594 -3.79 19.32 -2.83
N ILE A 595 -2.64 19.88 -2.47
CA ILE A 595 -1.52 19.11 -1.90
C ILE A 595 -1.75 19.01 -0.39
N TYR A 596 -1.82 17.80 0.14
CA TYR A 596 -1.93 17.55 1.57
C TYR A 596 -0.71 18.11 2.31
N GLN A 597 -0.95 18.98 3.29
CA GLN A 597 0.10 19.58 4.13
C GLN A 597 0.08 18.94 5.52
N GLN A 598 1.23 18.42 5.95
CA GLN A 598 1.41 17.91 7.31
C GLN A 598 1.69 19.08 8.28
N LYS A 599 0.71 19.40 9.11
CA LYS A 599 0.72 20.48 10.10
C LYS A 599 1.40 20.04 11.41
N GLU A 600 1.59 20.95 12.35
CA GLU A 600 2.15 20.61 13.68
C GLU A 600 1.22 19.68 14.48
N SER A 601 -0.10 19.85 14.38
CA SER A 601 -1.08 18.93 14.99
C SER A 601 -0.96 17.49 14.47
N ASN A 602 -0.61 17.28 13.19
CA ASN A 602 -0.30 15.95 12.68
C ASN A 602 0.99 15.38 13.30
N ARG A 603 2.01 16.23 13.46
CA ARG A 603 3.32 15.82 13.98
C ARG A 603 3.29 15.60 15.50
N LEU A 604 2.39 16.26 16.22
CA LEU A 604 2.09 16.00 17.64
C LEU A 604 1.69 14.53 17.81
N VAL A 605 0.67 14.09 17.08
CA VAL A 605 0.21 12.69 17.09
C VAL A 605 1.31 11.75 16.59
N GLU A 606 2.06 12.12 15.54
CA GLU A 606 3.16 11.30 15.01
C GLU A 606 4.18 10.89 16.09
N GLU A 607 4.65 11.83 16.92
CA GLU A 607 5.68 11.49 17.94
C GLU A 607 5.15 10.50 18.99
N TYR A 608 3.93 10.68 19.49
CA TYR A 608 3.35 9.78 20.49
C TYR A 608 3.03 8.40 19.93
N MET A 609 2.53 8.34 18.68
CA MET A 609 2.33 7.06 18.01
C MET A 609 3.66 6.36 17.74
N LEU A 610 4.70 7.07 17.28
CA LEU A 610 6.02 6.48 17.13
C LEU A 610 6.59 5.98 18.47
N LEU A 611 6.45 6.76 19.54
CA LEU A 611 6.93 6.36 20.87
C LEU A 611 6.23 5.10 21.37
N ALA A 612 4.90 5.02 21.27
CA ALA A 612 4.15 3.81 21.63
C ALA A 612 4.60 2.60 20.80
N ASN A 613 4.76 2.77 19.48
CA ASN A 613 5.23 1.71 18.58
C ASN A 613 6.66 1.22 18.90
N MET A 614 7.58 2.13 19.26
CA MET A 614 8.96 1.81 19.66
C MET A 614 9.01 1.12 21.04
N GLN A 615 8.29 1.65 22.02
CA GLN A 615 8.29 1.13 23.38
C GLN A 615 7.60 -0.25 23.48
N VAL A 616 6.50 -0.47 22.74
CA VAL A 616 5.91 -1.81 22.62
C VAL A 616 6.88 -2.77 21.93
N ALA A 617 7.53 -2.39 20.82
CA ALA A 617 8.52 -3.25 20.16
C ALA A 617 9.68 -3.65 21.13
N ARG A 618 10.22 -2.67 21.86
CA ARG A 618 11.23 -2.88 22.91
C ARG A 618 10.72 -3.82 24.01
N LYS A 619 9.49 -3.62 24.50
CA LYS A 619 8.89 -4.45 25.56
C LYS A 619 8.71 -5.91 25.13
N LEU A 620 8.31 -6.15 23.88
CA LEU A 620 8.19 -7.51 23.33
C LEU A 620 9.57 -8.17 23.15
N CYS A 621 10.53 -7.49 22.51
CA CYS A 621 11.88 -8.03 22.27
C CYS A 621 12.65 -8.34 23.57
N LEU A 622 12.42 -7.59 24.65
CA LEU A 622 13.07 -7.79 25.94
C LEU A 622 12.33 -8.78 26.86
N THR A 623 11.27 -9.47 26.38
CA THR A 623 10.53 -10.46 27.17
C THR A 623 10.86 -11.89 26.72
N GLU A 624 11.69 -12.59 27.52
CA GLU A 624 12.24 -13.92 27.20
C GLU A 624 11.19 -14.97 26.82
N SER A 625 9.99 -14.95 27.45
CA SER A 625 8.93 -15.93 27.21
C SER A 625 8.27 -15.84 25.82
N ILE A 626 8.53 -14.78 25.05
CA ILE A 626 7.94 -14.58 23.71
C ILE A 626 8.95 -14.13 22.65
N HIS A 627 10.25 -14.10 22.97
CA HIS A 627 11.28 -13.52 22.10
C HIS A 627 11.32 -14.15 20.69
N ASP A 628 10.95 -15.43 20.57
CA ASP A 628 10.86 -16.17 19.31
C ASP A 628 9.66 -15.75 18.43
N LYS A 629 8.64 -15.13 19.02
CA LYS A 629 7.34 -14.80 18.39
C LYS A 629 7.10 -13.32 18.13
N VAL A 630 8.10 -12.45 18.34
CA VAL A 630 7.90 -11.00 18.18
C VAL A 630 7.72 -10.61 16.71
N ILE A 631 6.57 -10.01 16.39
CA ILE A 631 6.36 -9.32 15.11
C ILE A 631 7.02 -7.93 15.18
N LEU A 632 7.99 -7.70 14.31
CA LEU A 632 8.65 -6.42 14.10
C LEU A 632 8.32 -5.85 12.72
N ARG A 633 8.60 -4.56 12.53
CA ARG A 633 8.57 -3.88 11.24
C ARG A 633 9.90 -3.14 11.00
N ARG A 634 10.85 -3.84 10.37
CA ARG A 634 12.18 -3.35 10.03
C ARG A 634 12.20 -2.52 8.75
N HIS A 635 13.25 -1.73 8.54
CA HIS A 635 13.48 -1.00 7.29
C HIS A 635 14.95 -1.14 6.87
N PRO A 636 15.24 -1.95 5.82
CA PRO A 636 16.58 -2.07 5.26
C PRO A 636 17.19 -0.71 4.86
N PRO A 637 18.53 -0.59 4.82
CA PRO A 637 19.20 0.56 4.23
C PRO A 637 18.85 0.72 2.73
N PRO A 638 19.14 1.87 2.11
CA PRO A 638 18.86 2.11 0.68
C PRO A 638 19.54 1.08 -0.22
N ASN A 639 19.01 0.84 -1.42
CA ASN A 639 19.74 0.08 -2.44
C ASN A 639 21.02 0.84 -2.80
N SER A 640 22.17 0.21 -2.55
CA SER A 640 23.50 0.82 -2.68
C SER A 640 23.73 1.42 -4.06
N THR A 641 23.37 0.71 -5.13
CA THR A 641 23.58 1.18 -6.51
C THR A 641 22.67 2.35 -6.87
N ALA A 642 21.39 2.30 -6.51
CA ALA A 642 20.45 3.41 -6.71
C ALA A 642 20.84 4.66 -5.91
N LEU A 643 21.36 4.48 -4.68
CA LEU A 643 21.86 5.56 -3.85
C LEU A 643 23.13 6.17 -4.44
N GLN A 644 24.12 5.36 -4.85
CA GLN A 644 25.35 5.86 -5.46
C GLN A 644 25.11 6.60 -6.78
N ASN A 645 24.17 6.12 -7.61
CA ASN A 645 23.76 6.86 -8.82
C ASN A 645 23.06 8.18 -8.49
N THR A 646 22.28 8.22 -7.40
CA THR A 646 21.69 9.46 -6.88
C THR A 646 22.76 10.44 -6.37
N ILE A 647 23.75 9.95 -5.61
CA ILE A 647 24.89 10.75 -5.10
C ILE A 647 25.70 11.35 -6.26
N LYS A 648 25.96 10.59 -7.34
CA LYS A 648 26.63 11.11 -8.55
C LYS A 648 25.87 12.28 -9.19
N ILE A 649 24.54 12.18 -9.28
CA ILE A 649 23.67 13.26 -9.81
C ILE A 649 23.66 14.48 -8.88
N LEU A 650 23.68 14.26 -7.56
CA LEU A 650 23.71 15.36 -6.58
C LEU A 650 25.06 16.07 -6.57
N LYS A 651 26.18 15.33 -6.67
CA LYS A 651 27.53 15.90 -6.77
C LYS A 651 27.70 16.78 -8.01
N SER A 652 27.11 16.39 -9.16
CA SER A 652 27.19 17.22 -10.38
C SER A 652 26.39 18.53 -10.31
N VAL A 653 25.50 18.69 -9.33
CA VAL A 653 24.83 19.96 -8.99
C VAL A 653 25.35 20.60 -7.69
N GLY A 654 26.51 20.17 -7.20
CA GLY A 654 27.19 20.75 -6.04
C GLY A 654 26.66 20.32 -4.66
N ILE A 655 25.86 19.25 -4.59
CA ILE A 655 25.32 18.70 -3.34
C ILE A 655 26.08 17.42 -2.99
N GLU A 656 26.99 17.50 -2.01
CA GLU A 656 27.75 16.33 -1.54
C GLU A 656 27.01 15.57 -0.43
N ILE A 657 26.84 14.26 -0.59
CA ILE A 657 26.22 13.36 0.39
C ILE A 657 26.99 12.04 0.40
N ASP A 658 27.43 11.60 1.58
CA ASP A 658 28.15 10.32 1.74
C ASP A 658 27.19 9.11 1.73
N GLY A 659 26.00 9.29 2.31
CA GLY A 659 24.89 8.32 2.24
C GLY A 659 25.06 7.05 3.09
N LYS A 660 26.17 6.92 3.83
CA LYS A 660 26.48 5.75 4.67
C LYS A 660 25.47 5.51 5.79
N SER A 661 24.94 6.58 6.40
CA SER A 661 23.91 6.50 7.44
C SER A 661 22.68 7.34 7.11
N SER A 662 21.57 7.06 7.80
CA SER A 662 20.37 7.89 7.76
C SER A 662 20.62 9.29 8.33
N ASP A 663 21.52 9.45 9.30
CA ASP A 663 21.90 10.75 9.85
C ASP A 663 22.70 11.61 8.86
N ASP A 664 23.56 11.04 8.04
CA ASP A 664 24.28 11.80 6.99
C ASP A 664 23.32 12.32 5.93
N ILE A 665 22.34 11.50 5.54
CA ILE A 665 21.26 11.89 4.64
C ILE A 665 20.36 12.96 5.31
N ALA A 666 20.05 12.83 6.60
CA ALA A 666 19.27 13.81 7.36
C ALA A 666 20.00 15.14 7.56
N LYS A 667 21.34 15.15 7.72
CA LYS A 667 22.18 16.36 7.71
C LYS A 667 22.11 17.03 6.35
N ALA A 668 22.36 16.29 5.27
CA ALA A 668 22.33 16.83 3.92
C ALA A 668 20.97 17.49 3.58
N ILE A 669 19.84 16.85 3.91
CA ILE A 669 18.50 17.43 3.70
C ILE A 669 18.26 18.69 4.54
N ARG A 670 18.79 18.75 5.78
CA ARG A 670 18.70 19.94 6.65
C ARG A 670 19.53 21.11 6.13
N ASN A 671 20.66 20.85 5.49
CA ASN A 671 21.58 21.88 4.98
C ASN A 671 21.10 22.54 3.67
N ILE A 672 20.04 22.05 3.03
CA ILE A 672 19.45 22.69 1.84
C ILE A 672 18.39 23.72 2.26
N GLU A 673 18.76 25.00 2.18
CA GLU A 673 17.86 26.14 2.46
C GLU A 673 16.71 26.27 1.43
N ASN A 674 16.99 25.98 0.16
CA ASN A 674 16.00 26.12 -0.90
C ASN A 674 14.99 24.97 -0.89
N GLU A 675 13.76 25.25 -0.46
CA GLU A 675 12.66 24.27 -0.35
C GLU A 675 12.33 23.53 -1.66
N SER A 676 12.54 24.13 -2.84
CA SER A 676 12.32 23.44 -4.13
C SER A 676 13.43 22.43 -4.41
N THR A 677 14.70 22.82 -4.20
CA THR A 677 15.86 21.91 -4.28
C THR A 677 15.74 20.78 -3.26
N LYS A 678 15.30 21.08 -2.04
CA LYS A 678 15.07 20.13 -0.95
C LYS A 678 13.99 19.10 -1.28
N LYS A 679 12.86 19.53 -1.88
CA LYS A 679 11.80 18.63 -2.37
C LYS A 679 12.30 17.72 -3.51
N LEU A 680 13.10 18.26 -4.43
CA LEU A 680 13.75 17.45 -5.48
C LEU A 680 14.73 16.43 -4.89
N LEU A 681 15.58 16.85 -3.94
CA LEU A 681 16.50 15.98 -3.21
C LEU A 681 15.76 14.84 -2.49
N ILE A 682 14.70 15.16 -1.75
CA ILE A 682 13.82 14.17 -1.09
C ILE A 682 13.23 13.20 -2.11
N HIS A 683 12.72 13.68 -3.25
CA HIS A 683 12.15 12.83 -4.30
C HIS A 683 13.17 11.93 -4.99
N LEU A 684 14.43 12.36 -5.13
CA LEU A 684 15.52 11.53 -5.65
C LEU A 684 15.96 10.47 -4.63
N LEU A 685 16.23 10.88 -3.38
CA LEU A 685 16.61 9.95 -2.30
C LEU A 685 15.52 8.91 -2.01
N ALA A 686 14.24 9.29 -2.08
CA ALA A 686 13.13 8.36 -1.90
C ALA A 686 13.08 7.24 -2.97
N LYS A 687 13.80 7.35 -4.08
CA LYS A 687 13.91 6.28 -5.10
C LYS A 687 15.02 5.27 -4.82
N SER A 688 15.96 5.56 -3.91
CA SER A 688 16.96 4.59 -3.45
C SER A 688 16.54 3.87 -2.17
N MET A 689 15.60 4.43 -1.39
CA MET A 689 15.02 3.76 -0.22
C MET A 689 14.36 2.43 -0.56
N GLN A 690 14.43 1.47 0.36
CA GLN A 690 13.70 0.20 0.25
C GLN A 690 12.31 0.31 0.90
N LEU A 691 11.52 -0.76 0.83
CA LEU A 691 10.25 -0.83 1.56
C LEU A 691 10.48 -1.33 3.00
N ALA A 692 9.87 -0.65 3.98
CA ALA A 692 9.86 -1.09 5.37
C ALA A 692 8.83 -2.22 5.59
N ILE A 693 9.31 -3.40 5.98
CA ILE A 693 8.64 -4.69 5.96
C ILE A 693 8.45 -5.29 7.35
N TYR A 694 7.36 -6.04 7.54
CA TYR A 694 7.14 -6.89 8.70
C TYR A 694 7.97 -8.17 8.64
N CYS A 695 8.30 -8.74 9.79
CA CYS A 695 8.96 -10.04 9.95
C CYS A 695 8.71 -10.62 11.35
N CYS A 696 8.80 -11.94 11.51
CA CYS A 696 8.98 -12.55 12.83
C CYS A 696 10.46 -12.47 13.23
N ALA A 697 10.79 -11.97 14.42
CA ALA A 697 12.17 -11.67 14.83
C ALA A 697 13.10 -12.88 14.66
N SER A 698 12.80 -14.03 15.26
CA SER A 698 13.60 -15.26 15.15
C SER A 698 13.75 -15.85 13.74
N CYS A 699 13.02 -15.33 12.74
CA CYS A 699 13.13 -15.75 11.34
C CYS A 699 14.06 -14.85 10.50
N VAL A 700 14.65 -13.81 11.10
CA VAL A 700 15.67 -12.95 10.49
C VAL A 700 16.86 -12.73 11.44
N PRO A 701 18.09 -12.54 10.95
CA PRO A 701 19.24 -12.30 11.83
C PRO A 701 19.14 -11.02 12.67
N ASP A 702 19.68 -11.06 13.89
CA ASP A 702 19.60 -9.96 14.86
C ASP A 702 20.12 -8.61 14.34
N ASN A 703 21.14 -8.65 13.48
CA ASN A 703 21.78 -7.46 12.92
C ASN A 703 20.97 -6.75 11.82
N ILE A 704 19.76 -7.20 11.48
CA ILE A 704 18.92 -6.56 10.45
C ILE A 704 17.52 -6.14 10.94
N TYR A 705 17.24 -6.15 12.26
CA TYR A 705 15.96 -5.71 12.85
C TYR A 705 15.69 -4.20 12.71
N SER A 706 16.74 -3.38 12.57
CA SER A 706 16.65 -1.92 12.65
C SER A 706 15.78 -1.27 11.57
N HIS A 707 15.26 -0.08 11.87
CA HIS A 707 14.45 0.71 10.97
C HIS A 707 15.23 1.94 10.48
N PHE A 708 16.01 1.79 9.40
CA PHE A 708 16.95 2.79 8.86
C PHE A 708 16.41 4.23 8.88
N ALA A 709 15.24 4.48 8.29
CA ALA A 709 14.65 5.82 8.20
C ALA A 709 14.04 6.39 9.51
N LEU A 710 13.98 5.60 10.60
CA LEU A 710 13.64 6.11 11.93
C LEU A 710 14.87 6.19 12.85
N ASN A 711 15.99 5.58 12.44
CA ASN A 711 17.24 5.49 13.19
C ASN A 711 17.09 4.82 14.56
N VAL A 712 16.39 3.68 14.61
CA VAL A 712 16.14 2.88 15.83
C VAL A 712 16.29 1.38 15.59
N ASP A 713 16.67 0.65 16.65
CA ASP A 713 16.95 -0.80 16.62
C ASP A 713 15.69 -1.67 16.51
N PHE A 714 14.63 -1.26 17.21
CA PHE A 714 13.35 -1.97 17.27
C PHE A 714 12.19 -1.05 16.92
N TYR A 715 11.33 -1.52 16.01
CA TYR A 715 10.09 -0.85 15.66
C TYR A 715 9.05 -1.89 15.27
N THR A 716 7.79 -1.65 15.61
CA THR A 716 6.65 -2.47 15.18
C THR A 716 5.44 -1.59 14.91
N HIS A 717 4.30 -2.18 14.59
CA HIS A 717 3.01 -1.49 14.53
C HIS A 717 2.07 -2.04 15.61
N PHE A 718 1.56 -1.14 16.45
CA PHE A 718 0.66 -1.37 17.58
C PHE A 718 -0.54 -0.40 17.56
N THR A 719 -0.34 0.81 17.04
CA THR A 719 -1.25 1.95 17.21
C THR A 719 -2.38 2.08 16.19
N SER A 720 -2.68 1.05 15.38
CA SER A 720 -3.85 1.12 14.46
C SER A 720 -4.54 -0.22 14.15
N PRO A 721 -5.01 -0.95 15.17
CA PRO A 721 -5.55 -2.30 14.99
C PRO A 721 -6.93 -2.37 14.32
N ILE A 722 -7.70 -1.27 14.21
CA ILE A 722 -8.98 -1.28 13.47
C ILE A 722 -8.76 -1.51 11.98
N ARG A 723 -7.58 -1.09 11.47
CA ARG A 723 -7.25 -1.03 10.04
C ARG A 723 -5.95 -1.73 9.66
N ARG A 724 -5.27 -2.43 10.59
CA ARG A 724 -4.04 -3.19 10.36
C ARG A 724 -4.01 -4.47 11.21
N TYR A 725 -3.92 -5.64 10.57
CA TYR A 725 -3.84 -6.94 11.24
C TYR A 725 -2.54 -7.18 12.05
N PRO A 726 -1.34 -6.71 11.60
CA PRO A 726 -0.12 -6.78 12.41
C PRO A 726 -0.25 -6.18 13.80
N ASP A 727 -1.02 -5.09 13.93
CA ASP A 727 -1.28 -4.44 15.20
C ASP A 727 -2.14 -5.33 16.13
N ILE A 728 -3.12 -6.06 15.59
CA ILE A 728 -3.89 -7.06 16.35
C ILE A 728 -2.98 -8.18 16.88
N LEU A 729 -2.01 -8.66 16.07
CA LEU A 729 -1.01 -9.63 16.52
C LEU A 729 -0.14 -9.05 17.64
N VAL A 730 0.31 -7.80 17.51
CA VAL A 730 1.11 -7.11 18.53
C VAL A 730 0.31 -6.85 19.81
N HIS A 731 -1.00 -6.59 19.73
CA HIS A 731 -1.89 -6.55 20.91
C HIS A 731 -2.00 -7.92 21.59
N ARG A 732 -2.13 -9.02 20.85
CA ARG A 732 -2.16 -10.40 21.41
C ARG A 732 -0.83 -10.76 22.09
N LEU A 733 0.30 -10.40 21.48
CA LEU A 733 1.64 -10.59 22.04
C LEU A 733 1.85 -9.76 23.32
N LEU A 734 1.46 -8.48 23.31
CA LEU A 734 1.56 -7.62 24.49
C LEU A 734 0.62 -8.10 25.61
N GLY A 735 -0.55 -8.61 25.26
CA GLY A 735 -1.48 -9.26 26.20
C GLY A 735 -0.84 -10.44 26.92
N ALA A 736 -0.16 -11.33 26.20
CA ALA A 736 0.56 -12.45 26.79
C ALA A 736 1.71 -12.00 27.70
N VAL A 737 2.44 -10.95 27.32
CA VAL A 737 3.50 -10.33 28.16
C VAL A 737 2.95 -9.70 29.44
N LEU A 738 1.67 -9.31 29.47
CA LEU A 738 0.98 -8.82 30.67
C LEU A 738 0.10 -9.88 31.37
N ASN A 739 0.13 -11.14 30.91
CA ASN A 739 -0.66 -12.25 31.43
C ASN A 739 -2.19 -12.03 31.32
N TYR A 740 -2.65 -11.38 30.24
CA TYR A 740 -4.07 -11.21 29.92
C TYR A 740 -4.66 -12.33 29.04
N ASN A 741 -3.82 -13.23 28.52
CA ASN A 741 -4.18 -14.40 27.71
C ASN A 741 -3.04 -15.42 27.77
N ASP A 742 -3.35 -16.68 28.12
CA ASP A 742 -2.35 -17.71 28.41
C ASP A 742 -1.68 -18.31 27.16
N ASN A 743 -2.29 -18.15 25.98
CA ASN A 743 -1.94 -18.90 24.77
C ASN A 743 -1.47 -17.97 23.63
N LEU A 744 -0.29 -18.27 23.09
CA LEU A 744 0.20 -17.79 21.80
C LEU A 744 0.29 -18.97 20.83
N TYR A 745 -0.81 -19.26 20.15
CA TYR A 745 -1.00 -20.45 19.32
C TYR A 745 -0.04 -20.54 18.13
N GLN A 746 0.42 -19.41 17.60
CA GLN A 746 1.23 -19.37 16.39
C GLN A 746 2.69 -19.74 16.67
N THR A 747 3.27 -20.51 15.75
CA THR A 747 4.72 -20.77 15.72
C THR A 747 5.45 -19.62 15.03
N PRO A 748 6.75 -19.39 15.28
CA PRO A 748 7.52 -18.35 14.60
C PRO A 748 7.46 -18.43 13.07
N ARG A 749 7.43 -19.66 12.51
CA ARG A 749 7.29 -19.89 11.06
C ARG A 749 5.92 -19.48 10.52
N ALA A 750 4.84 -19.66 11.29
CA ALA A 750 3.51 -19.19 10.93
C ALA A 750 3.43 -17.65 11.01
N LEU A 751 4.00 -17.06 12.06
CA LEU A 751 4.13 -15.60 12.22
C LEU A 751 4.90 -14.95 11.07
N GLU A 752 5.98 -15.58 10.58
CA GLU A 752 6.71 -15.11 9.40
C GLU A 752 5.91 -15.26 8.09
N GLN A 753 5.14 -16.34 7.92
CA GLN A 753 4.23 -16.48 6.77
C GLN A 753 3.14 -15.38 6.77
N ILE A 754 2.60 -15.06 7.95
CA ILE A 754 1.64 -13.98 8.15
C ILE A 754 2.31 -12.62 7.91
N ALA A 755 3.55 -12.40 8.36
CA ALA A 755 4.30 -11.18 8.10
C ALA A 755 4.54 -10.99 6.58
N GLN A 756 4.82 -12.05 5.83
CA GLN A 756 4.95 -12.02 4.38
C GLN A 756 3.64 -11.69 3.66
N LEU A 757 2.50 -12.26 4.08
CA LEU A 757 1.18 -11.86 3.60
C LEU A 757 0.90 -10.38 3.91
N CYS A 758 1.24 -9.95 5.13
CA CYS A 758 1.08 -8.58 5.57
C CYS A 758 1.91 -7.58 4.75
N ASN A 759 3.09 -7.99 4.28
CA ASN A 759 3.91 -7.19 3.36
C ASN A 759 3.30 -7.11 1.96
N GLU A 760 2.79 -8.23 1.43
CA GLU A 760 2.18 -8.31 0.10
C GLU A 760 0.90 -7.48 0.02
N LYS A 761 -0.09 -7.74 0.89
CA LYS A 761 -1.35 -6.97 0.92
C LYS A 761 -1.13 -5.48 1.22
N LYS A 762 -0.09 -5.10 1.99
CA LYS A 762 0.27 -3.69 2.22
C LYS A 762 0.88 -3.00 0.99
N LEU A 763 1.64 -3.72 0.17
CA LEU A 763 2.09 -3.20 -1.13
C LEU A 763 0.91 -3.01 -2.08
N ASN A 764 0.05 -4.02 -2.19
CA ASN A 764 -1.14 -3.99 -3.05
C ASN A 764 -2.09 -2.85 -2.65
N ALA A 765 -2.36 -2.68 -1.36
CA ALA A 765 -3.16 -1.58 -0.82
C ALA A 765 -2.56 -0.19 -1.16
N LYS A 766 -1.23 -0.03 -1.01
CA LYS A 766 -0.53 1.21 -1.40
C LYS A 766 -0.69 1.49 -2.90
N THR A 767 -0.50 0.47 -3.74
CA THR A 767 -0.64 0.59 -5.20
C THR A 767 -2.08 0.90 -5.62
N CYS A 768 -3.10 0.41 -4.89
CA CYS A 768 -4.49 0.83 -5.08
C CYS A 768 -4.69 2.32 -4.74
N SER A 769 -4.22 2.78 -3.58
CA SER A 769 -4.33 4.19 -3.18
C SER A 769 -3.61 5.13 -4.18
N GLU A 770 -2.44 4.74 -4.67
CA GLU A 770 -1.66 5.51 -5.63
C GLU A 770 -2.33 5.54 -7.01
N ARG A 771 -2.75 4.39 -7.56
CA ARG A 771 -3.48 4.34 -8.84
C ARG A 771 -4.85 5.01 -8.77
N SER A 772 -5.53 4.97 -7.62
CA SER A 772 -6.76 5.73 -7.37
C SER A 772 -6.49 7.23 -7.41
N ALA A 773 -5.46 7.72 -6.72
CA ALA A 773 -5.08 9.13 -6.80
C ALA A 773 -4.68 9.57 -8.23
N GLU A 774 -3.98 8.73 -9.00
CA GLU A 774 -3.64 9.00 -10.41
C GLU A 774 -4.89 9.03 -11.32
N LEU A 775 -5.83 8.10 -11.14
CA LEU A 775 -7.11 8.06 -11.88
C LEU A 775 -7.93 9.34 -11.69
N TYR A 776 -8.05 9.82 -10.45
CA TYR A 776 -8.82 11.04 -10.16
C TYR A 776 -8.13 12.30 -10.69
N LEU A 777 -6.80 12.35 -10.72
CA LEU A 777 -6.07 13.42 -11.38
C LEU A 777 -6.32 13.40 -12.90
N ALA A 778 -6.27 12.22 -13.52
CA ALA A 778 -6.51 12.06 -14.96
C ALA A 778 -7.94 12.43 -15.37
N VAL A 779 -8.95 12.17 -14.52
CA VAL A 779 -10.34 12.59 -14.75
C VAL A 779 -10.54 14.10 -14.57
N LEU A 780 -9.81 14.74 -13.66
CA LEU A 780 -9.89 16.20 -13.43
C LEU A 780 -9.12 17.02 -14.50
N VAL A 781 -8.13 16.42 -15.17
CA VAL A 781 -7.32 17.04 -16.23
C VAL A 781 -7.95 16.87 -17.64
N ARG A 782 -9.04 16.09 -17.75
CA ARG A 782 -9.73 15.74 -19.01
C ARG A 782 -10.89 16.69 -19.35
#